data_AF-A0A673HHS9-F1
#
_entry.id   AF-A0A673HHS9-F1
#
_cell.length_a   1.000
_cell.length_b   1.000
_cell.length_c   1.000
_cell.angle_alpha   90.00
_cell.angle_beta   90.00
_cell.angle_gamma   90.00
#
_symmetry.space_group_name_H-M   'P 1'
#
loop_
_entity.id
_entity.type
_entity.pdbx_description
1 polymer ?
#
loop_
_entity_poly.entity_id
_entity_poly.type
_entity_poly.pdbx_seq_one_letter_code
_entity_poly.pdbx_strand_id
1 'polypeptide(L)'
;MALPIFMHYFTLYFSVLGLCECFNIDVKRPRIFSGPEDALFGFSVLQHENNGEKSILVGAPWDGPQNNRKGDIYKCIVGDEINSNCSKVNLGIGSTLNVSRNLKNSHLGMTLTPAASDGFLACAPLWSQECGTSLFSTGICASVTNDMEPKDVIAPTAQRCTTYMDIVIVLDGSNSIYPWYEVQNFLSNILSKFHISPEQMQVGVLQYGEISVHEWSLRDYQTTQDVVEAAKNISRQEGRETRTAYAIQMACTEAFSPDRGAREGATKVMIVVTDGESHDGEDLPDSLAECEKRNITRYAIAVLGHYIRRQQDPETFINEIKYIASDPDEKYFFNVTDEAALNDIVDALGDRIFSLEGTLGYNESAFLMEMSQIGFSTHILDDGILFGMVGAYDWEGGVLKESKEGQLKPSREAFEKEFPLELKNHAAYLGYTVSSVIVGDWRRLYVAGAPRFKHKGKVILFDLTPEGDVIITQALNGEQIGSYFGSEVCVVDVDQDGITDILLIAAPMFLGAGNKETGKVYVYCLDGDGFAPNGTLHSQKKAQDARFGYAMAVAPDLNHDGYADLLVGAPLEDDHQGALYIYHGDEYYIIPQYKQRIPGSSLSAGLQYFGRSLSALMDLDGDELLDLAVGAQGTAVLLKSRSIVQINVSLSFQPHSINVIQKNCHRAGRDSACLNATVCFLALSRSPGSYGTYFDMQMGAMLDDRKILARALFDYNSQRQTLMGVTVHVGQTMCYTLPFHVFDTADYIRPISFTLRFKINDTESGPVLDEGWPTTFKKSIPFFKDCGEDDVCVTDLVLQAHMDISGTRQQPYVIRSPRRRLAVEVQLQNRLENAYNTSLTLHYSKNLHFSSLSIREDAQFKIECTALSSNSHSCNVSYPVFRSQSKVNFMLEFEFSCTSLISKVQMKLFASSDSVESEGTLSDNSVQLHSIVQYEPDLFVTSDSNLNRYEVHPTRTVSEGTGPEFYTHFSVQNLGCYAVSNLELTVNLPAVASGDRVFATVVDAFSHNVSIMCMHLYSLTVIHMHLRNCTSSWCVEVVCHIQQLLNGQTALIRITRRIHDNFFRQVTSHTGTQANGYRGQMYLLGCVCVSTVLEVLKGRSIPISLWILIGSIIGGLLLLALLVFILWKVLNTTHKQDKKEG
;
A
#
# COMPACT_ATOMS: atom_id res chain seq x y z
N MET A 1 -21.35 50.84 19.68
CA MET A 1 -22.09 49.65 20.18
C MET A 1 -23.01 49.17 19.06
N ALA A 2 -22.63 48.14 18.32
CA ALA A 2 -23.53 47.33 17.47
C ALA A 2 -22.73 46.18 16.83
N LEU A 3 -22.61 45.09 17.56
CA LEU A 3 -22.22 43.75 17.09
C LEU A 3 -22.89 42.84 18.14
N PRO A 4 -24.04 42.20 17.82
CA PRO A 4 -24.01 40.88 17.20
C PRO A 4 -25.30 40.49 16.43
N ILE A 5 -25.23 40.26 15.11
CA ILE A 5 -26.30 39.52 14.39
C ILE A 5 -25.73 38.46 13.42
N PHE A 6 -24.42 38.44 13.19
CA PHE A 6 -23.81 37.53 12.20
C PHE A 6 -23.49 36.12 12.69
N MET A 7 -23.68 35.78 13.97
CA MET A 7 -23.31 34.46 14.52
C MET A 7 -24.42 33.40 14.54
N HIS A 8 -25.67 33.71 14.19
CA HIS A 8 -26.75 32.71 14.19
C HIS A 8 -27.05 32.06 12.83
N TYR A 9 -26.50 32.58 11.73
CA TYR A 9 -26.70 31.97 10.40
C TYR A 9 -25.64 30.94 10.02
N PHE A 10 -24.50 30.89 10.71
CA PHE A 10 -23.43 29.92 10.42
C PHE A 10 -23.59 28.58 11.17
N THR A 11 -24.31 28.57 12.29
CA THR A 11 -24.57 27.35 13.09
C THR A 11 -25.67 26.45 12.54
N LEU A 12 -26.49 26.89 11.58
CA LEU A 12 -27.54 26.06 10.98
C LEU A 12 -27.11 25.32 9.70
N TYR A 13 -25.97 25.69 9.10
CA TYR A 13 -25.47 25.06 7.86
C TYR A 13 -24.54 23.87 8.12
N PHE A 14 -23.99 23.73 9.34
CA PHE A 14 -23.16 22.59 9.75
C PHE A 14 -23.96 21.40 10.29
N SER A 15 -25.26 21.56 10.57
CA SER A 15 -26.14 20.49 11.05
C SER A 15 -26.80 19.65 9.93
N VAL A 16 -26.43 19.85 8.66
CA VAL A 16 -27.10 19.22 7.49
C VAL A 16 -26.16 18.32 6.67
N LEU A 17 -24.92 18.10 7.12
CA LEU A 17 -23.95 17.21 6.44
C LEU A 17 -23.53 15.98 7.28
N GLY A 18 -24.33 15.58 8.26
CA GLY A 18 -24.08 14.41 9.13
C GLY A 18 -25.30 13.53 9.33
N LEU A 19 -26.13 13.33 8.31
CA LEU A 19 -27.31 12.45 8.39
C LEU A 19 -27.15 11.28 7.41
N CYS A 20 -27.08 10.09 8.00
CA CYS A 20 -26.92 8.74 7.42
C CYS A 20 -25.49 8.25 7.17
N GLU A 21 -24.70 8.04 8.24
CA GLU A 21 -23.70 6.96 8.29
C GLU A 21 -23.81 6.28 9.66
N CYS A 22 -24.81 5.42 9.83
CA CYS A 22 -24.92 4.52 10.98
C CYS A 22 -25.36 3.17 10.41
N PHE A 23 -24.40 2.28 10.18
CA PHE A 23 -24.72 0.89 9.88
C PHE A 23 -25.03 0.12 11.20
N ASN A 24 -25.52 -1.11 11.09
CA ASN A 24 -26.37 -1.78 12.07
C ASN A 24 -25.71 -2.14 13.42
N ILE A 25 -24.45 -1.79 13.66
CA ILE A 25 -23.78 -2.07 14.93
C ILE A 25 -24.23 -1.08 16.03
N ASP A 26 -24.65 -1.63 17.16
CA ASP A 26 -25.04 -0.88 18.36
C ASP A 26 -23.81 -0.33 19.10
N VAL A 27 -23.58 0.97 18.91
CA VAL A 27 -22.53 1.72 19.62
C VAL A 27 -23.00 2.32 20.95
N LYS A 28 -24.30 2.27 21.27
CA LYS A 28 -24.85 2.93 22.47
C LYS A 28 -24.80 2.03 23.70
N ARG A 29 -24.86 0.71 23.53
CA ARG A 29 -24.78 -0.27 24.63
C ARG A 29 -23.65 -1.28 24.40
N PRO A 30 -22.39 -0.82 24.29
CA PRO A 30 -21.27 -1.73 24.23
C PRO A 30 -21.15 -2.49 25.55
N ARG A 31 -20.78 -3.77 25.49
CA ARG A 31 -20.38 -4.52 26.68
C ARG A 31 -18.86 -4.49 26.76
N ILE A 32 -18.34 -3.87 27.81
CA ILE A 32 -16.90 -3.65 28.00
C ILE A 32 -16.41 -4.56 29.12
N PHE A 33 -15.46 -5.41 28.79
CA PHE A 33 -14.75 -6.27 29.71
C PHE A 33 -13.41 -5.66 30.06
N SER A 34 -13.10 -5.52 31.34
CA SER A 34 -11.84 -4.95 31.81
C SER A 34 -10.91 -6.03 32.37
N GLY A 35 -9.62 -5.88 32.12
CA GLY A 35 -8.57 -6.72 32.65
C GLY A 35 -7.32 -5.90 33.03
N PRO A 36 -6.23 -6.55 33.46
CA PRO A 36 -5.02 -5.86 33.88
C PRO A 36 -4.34 -5.14 32.71
N GLU A 37 -4.19 -3.82 32.80
CA GLU A 37 -3.57 -2.99 31.75
C GLU A 37 -2.08 -3.35 31.54
N ASP A 38 -1.34 -3.60 32.61
CA ASP A 38 0.09 -3.94 32.56
C ASP A 38 0.35 -5.33 31.95
N ALA A 39 -0.68 -6.17 31.89
CA ALA A 39 -0.66 -7.46 31.21
C ALA A 39 -0.95 -7.36 29.71
N LEU A 40 -1.21 -6.14 29.19
CA LEU A 40 -1.69 -5.89 27.83
C LEU A 40 -2.94 -6.69 27.48
N PHE A 41 -3.85 -6.88 28.45
CA PHE A 41 -5.16 -7.48 28.20
C PHE A 41 -5.86 -6.81 27.00
N GLY A 42 -6.47 -7.61 26.12
CA GLY A 42 -7.03 -7.17 24.85
C GLY A 42 -6.04 -7.23 23.68
N PHE A 43 -4.89 -7.90 23.85
CA PHE A 43 -3.87 -8.07 22.79
C PHE A 43 -4.43 -8.83 21.59
N SER A 44 -5.05 -9.96 21.87
CA SER A 44 -5.78 -10.79 20.91
C SER A 44 -7.17 -11.07 21.48
N VAL A 45 -8.17 -11.19 20.61
CA VAL A 45 -9.54 -11.53 20.99
C VAL A 45 -10.06 -12.62 20.08
N LEU A 46 -10.85 -13.55 20.64
CA LEU A 46 -11.47 -14.64 19.91
C LEU A 46 -12.84 -14.96 20.49
N GLN A 47 -13.87 -14.99 19.66
CA GLN A 47 -15.20 -15.46 20.07
C GLN A 47 -15.20 -16.98 20.26
N HIS A 48 -15.86 -17.46 21.31
CA HIS A 48 -15.83 -18.86 21.72
C HIS A 48 -17.14 -19.32 22.32
N GLU A 49 -17.60 -20.50 21.92
CA GLU A 49 -18.78 -21.17 22.46
C GLU A 49 -18.43 -22.58 22.93
N ASN A 50 -18.89 -22.96 24.12
CA ASN A 50 -18.83 -24.34 24.61
C ASN A 50 -20.18 -24.75 25.21
N ASN A 51 -20.82 -25.78 24.65
CA ASN A 51 -22.09 -26.34 25.15
C ASN A 51 -23.18 -25.27 25.39
N GLY A 52 -23.26 -24.25 24.51
CA GLY A 52 -24.19 -23.13 24.62
C GLY A 52 -23.75 -21.98 25.54
N GLU A 53 -22.62 -22.12 26.26
CA GLU A 53 -22.01 -21.00 26.98
C GLU A 53 -21.15 -20.18 26.02
N LYS A 54 -21.62 -18.96 25.73
CA LYS A 54 -20.96 -18.00 24.84
C LYS A 54 -19.98 -17.11 25.62
N SER A 55 -18.77 -16.93 25.11
CA SER A 55 -17.69 -16.20 25.78
C SER A 55 -16.72 -15.56 24.79
N ILE A 56 -15.92 -14.61 25.29
CA ILE A 56 -14.79 -14.02 24.56
C ILE A 56 -13.51 -14.46 25.25
N LEU A 57 -12.58 -15.02 24.48
CA LEU A 57 -11.23 -15.30 24.92
C LEU A 57 -10.36 -14.08 24.64
N VAL A 58 -9.60 -13.66 25.64
CA VAL A 58 -8.76 -12.46 25.57
C VAL A 58 -7.34 -12.79 25.95
N GLY A 59 -6.41 -12.57 25.03
CA GLY A 59 -4.99 -12.73 25.29
C GLY A 59 -4.42 -11.57 26.10
N ALA A 60 -3.61 -11.91 27.10
CA ALA A 60 -2.88 -10.97 27.95
C ALA A 60 -1.40 -11.41 28.03
N PRO A 61 -0.61 -11.20 26.96
CA PRO A 61 0.73 -11.76 26.86
C PRO A 61 1.74 -11.19 27.84
N TRP A 62 1.46 -10.08 28.51
CA TRP A 62 2.33 -9.54 29.58
C TRP A 62 1.81 -9.91 30.98
N ASP A 63 0.89 -10.85 31.10
CA ASP A 63 0.47 -11.33 32.42
C ASP A 63 1.63 -12.02 33.19
N GLY A 64 1.68 -11.82 34.50
CA GLY A 64 2.73 -12.34 35.39
C GLY A 64 3.63 -11.26 35.99
N PRO A 65 4.56 -11.63 36.89
CA PRO A 65 5.46 -10.68 37.55
C PRO A 65 6.43 -10.01 36.55
N GLN A 66 6.90 -8.79 36.86
CA GLN A 66 7.75 -7.99 35.95
C GLN A 66 9.02 -8.71 35.47
N ASN A 67 9.57 -9.60 36.29
CA ASN A 67 10.77 -10.39 35.98
C ASN A 67 10.48 -11.73 35.29
N ASN A 68 9.20 -12.10 35.12
CA ASN A 68 8.78 -13.33 34.45
C ASN A 68 7.36 -13.21 33.88
N ARG A 69 7.24 -12.52 32.73
CA ARG A 69 5.99 -12.24 32.01
C ARG A 69 5.57 -13.44 31.16
N LYS A 70 4.93 -14.44 31.77
CA LYS A 70 4.55 -15.68 31.08
C LYS A 70 3.39 -15.51 30.10
N GLY A 71 2.53 -14.51 30.31
CA GLY A 71 1.29 -14.34 29.58
C GLY A 71 0.23 -15.38 29.96
N ASP A 72 -1.04 -15.07 29.68
CA ASP A 72 -2.17 -15.99 29.87
C ASP A 72 -3.35 -15.57 28.99
N ILE A 73 -4.40 -16.39 29.02
CA ILE A 73 -5.68 -16.15 28.36
C ILE A 73 -6.75 -15.98 29.44
N TYR A 74 -7.65 -15.04 29.20
CA TYR A 74 -8.81 -14.78 30.03
C TYR A 74 -10.08 -15.18 29.29
N LYS A 75 -10.99 -15.85 29.98
CA LYS A 75 -12.33 -16.18 29.50
C LYS A 75 -13.33 -15.18 30.08
N CYS A 76 -14.03 -14.48 29.21
CA CYS A 76 -15.02 -13.46 29.55
C CYS A 76 -16.40 -13.95 29.13
N ILE A 77 -17.22 -14.39 30.09
CA ILE A 77 -18.53 -15.00 29.80
C ILE A 77 -19.52 -13.92 29.35
N VAL A 78 -20.26 -14.19 28.27
CA VAL A 78 -21.32 -13.33 27.75
C VAL A 78 -22.66 -13.83 28.32
N GLY A 79 -22.95 -13.49 29.58
CA GLY A 79 -24.22 -13.79 30.25
C GLY A 79 -25.15 -12.56 30.37
N ASP A 80 -26.32 -12.70 31.01
CA ASP A 80 -27.30 -11.60 31.18
C ASP A 80 -26.78 -10.40 31.99
N GLU A 81 -25.76 -10.60 32.83
CA GLU A 81 -25.18 -9.53 33.64
C GLU A 81 -24.22 -8.63 32.85
N ILE A 82 -24.43 -7.31 32.90
CA ILE A 82 -23.62 -6.30 32.20
C ILE A 82 -22.16 -6.28 32.68
N ASN A 83 -21.90 -6.67 33.94
CA ASN A 83 -20.57 -6.71 34.56
C ASN A 83 -20.04 -8.15 34.72
N SER A 84 -20.00 -8.90 33.63
CA SER A 84 -19.37 -10.22 33.59
C SER A 84 -17.87 -10.13 33.86
N ASN A 85 -17.42 -10.84 34.89
CA ASN A 85 -16.03 -10.88 35.30
C ASN A 85 -15.23 -11.80 34.36
N CYS A 86 -14.08 -11.34 33.86
CA CYS A 86 -13.18 -12.19 33.10
C CYS A 86 -12.34 -13.05 34.06
N SER A 87 -12.36 -14.37 33.86
CA SER A 87 -11.58 -15.30 34.66
C SER A 87 -10.35 -15.77 33.89
N LYS A 88 -9.22 -15.81 34.56
CA LYS A 88 -7.98 -16.36 34.02
C LYS A 88 -8.10 -17.86 33.79
N VAL A 89 -7.71 -18.34 32.61
CA VAL A 89 -7.80 -19.76 32.24
C VAL A 89 -6.70 -20.58 32.92
N ASN A 90 -5.52 -19.99 33.18
CA ASN A 90 -4.37 -20.66 33.79
C ASN A 90 -3.91 -21.88 32.99
N LEU A 91 -3.62 -21.69 31.69
CA LEU A 91 -3.06 -22.75 30.86
C LEU A 91 -1.66 -23.11 31.36
N GLY A 92 -1.57 -24.18 32.16
CA GLY A 92 -0.35 -24.68 32.80
C GLY A 92 0.63 -25.38 31.85
N ILE A 93 0.98 -24.73 30.73
CA ILE A 93 1.80 -25.27 29.62
C ILE A 93 3.16 -25.82 30.08
N GLY A 94 3.66 -25.37 31.25
CA GLY A 94 4.93 -25.84 31.80
C GLY A 94 4.92 -27.22 32.48
N SER A 95 3.76 -27.87 32.66
CA SER A 95 3.67 -29.15 33.41
C SER A 95 3.72 -30.41 32.54
N THR A 96 3.49 -30.30 31.23
CA THR A 96 3.38 -31.44 30.30
C THR A 96 4.66 -31.72 29.51
N LEU A 97 5.58 -30.76 29.43
CA LEU A 97 6.92 -30.96 28.88
C LEU A 97 7.89 -31.29 30.03
N ASN A 98 8.57 -32.44 29.97
CA ASN A 98 9.75 -32.78 30.80
C ASN A 98 10.93 -31.78 30.63
N VAL A 99 10.72 -30.64 29.96
CA VAL A 99 11.66 -29.52 29.82
C VAL A 99 11.60 -28.70 31.12
N SER A 100 12.19 -29.28 32.16
CA SER A 100 12.15 -28.82 33.56
C SER A 100 13.01 -27.58 33.85
N ARG A 101 13.40 -26.79 32.84
CA ARG A 101 14.35 -25.67 33.03
C ARG A 101 13.66 -24.33 32.80
N ASN A 102 13.41 -23.63 33.91
CA ASN A 102 13.13 -22.19 34.06
C ASN A 102 12.51 -21.45 32.86
N LEU A 103 11.20 -21.63 32.65
CA LEU A 103 10.37 -20.80 31.79
C LEU A 103 10.42 -19.32 32.21
N LYS A 104 10.99 -18.45 31.35
CA LYS A 104 10.95 -17.00 31.49
C LYS A 104 10.31 -16.33 30.28
N ASN A 105 9.47 -15.32 30.53
CA ASN A 105 8.95 -14.38 29.53
C ASN A 105 8.30 -15.02 28.27
N SER A 106 7.45 -16.03 28.43
CA SER A 106 6.90 -16.78 27.28
C SER A 106 5.85 -16.03 26.46
N HIS A 107 5.17 -15.03 27.04
CA HIS A 107 4.14 -14.22 26.38
C HIS A 107 2.98 -15.00 25.72
N LEU A 108 2.40 -15.98 26.44
CA LEU A 108 1.23 -16.72 25.99
C LEU A 108 0.02 -15.80 25.74
N GLY A 109 -0.70 -16.04 24.64
CA GLY A 109 -1.87 -15.27 24.25
C GLY A 109 -1.54 -14.12 23.30
N MET A 110 -0.32 -14.05 22.75
CA MET A 110 -0.02 -13.16 21.63
C MET A 110 -0.84 -13.52 20.39
N THR A 111 -0.97 -14.82 20.11
CA THR A 111 -1.70 -15.33 18.94
C THR A 111 -2.76 -16.30 19.41
N LEU A 112 -4.01 -16.03 19.02
CA LEU A 112 -5.17 -16.89 19.23
C LEU A 112 -5.80 -17.17 17.87
N THR A 113 -6.12 -18.43 17.60
CA THR A 113 -6.75 -18.83 16.34
C THR A 113 -7.86 -19.85 16.62
N PRO A 114 -9.05 -19.69 16.04
CA PRO A 114 -10.10 -20.70 16.16
C PRO A 114 -9.62 -22.01 15.56
N ALA A 115 -9.86 -23.15 16.21
CA ALA A 115 -9.54 -24.46 15.66
C ALA A 115 -10.83 -25.15 15.16
N ALA A 116 -10.75 -25.84 14.02
CA ALA A 116 -11.90 -26.52 13.41
C ALA A 116 -12.49 -27.67 14.25
N SER A 117 -11.73 -28.19 15.24
CA SER A 117 -12.17 -29.23 16.18
C SER A 117 -12.34 -28.63 17.58
N ASP A 118 -13.58 -28.33 17.99
CA ASP A 118 -14.03 -28.06 19.36
C ASP A 118 -12.97 -27.43 20.30
N GLY A 119 -12.36 -26.31 19.87
CA GLY A 119 -11.30 -25.66 20.64
C GLY A 119 -10.64 -24.48 19.92
N PHE A 120 -9.43 -24.15 20.38
CA PHE A 120 -8.62 -23.06 19.82
C PHE A 120 -7.13 -23.36 19.95
N LEU A 121 -6.32 -22.63 19.18
CA LEU A 121 -4.87 -22.65 19.26
C LEU A 121 -4.40 -21.39 19.98
N ALA A 122 -3.50 -21.57 20.95
CA ALA A 122 -2.86 -20.47 21.67
C ALA A 122 -1.35 -20.56 21.59
N CYS A 123 -0.70 -19.47 21.16
CA CYS A 123 0.74 -19.44 21.00
C CYS A 123 1.43 -18.41 21.91
N ALA A 124 2.68 -18.76 22.22
CA ALA A 124 3.67 -18.03 23.00
C ALA A 124 4.96 -17.96 22.16
N PRO A 125 5.02 -17.10 21.13
CA PRO A 125 6.13 -17.07 20.17
C PRO A 125 7.45 -16.58 20.80
N LEU A 126 7.38 -15.91 21.94
CA LEU A 126 8.54 -15.46 22.72
C LEU A 126 8.92 -16.44 23.83
N TRP A 127 8.39 -17.66 23.79
CA TRP A 127 8.88 -18.73 24.64
C TRP A 127 10.38 -18.96 24.40
N SER A 128 11.14 -18.81 25.48
CA SER A 128 12.58 -18.97 25.46
C SER A 128 13.08 -20.10 26.36
N GLN A 129 14.13 -20.76 25.89
CA GLN A 129 14.86 -21.80 26.59
C GLN A 129 16.31 -21.33 26.84
N GLU A 130 16.78 -21.47 28.08
CA GLU A 130 18.17 -21.22 28.44
C GLU A 130 19.04 -22.42 27.99
N CYS A 131 20.02 -22.16 27.12
CA CYS A 131 21.03 -23.12 26.65
C CYS A 131 22.43 -22.56 26.94
N GLY A 132 23.04 -23.00 28.04
CA GLY A 132 24.32 -22.47 28.49
C GLY A 132 24.21 -21.01 28.94
N THR A 133 25.01 -20.12 28.35
CA THR A 133 24.89 -18.66 28.54
C THR A 133 23.89 -17.99 27.58
N SER A 134 23.41 -18.74 26.58
CA SER A 134 22.50 -18.24 25.55
C SER A 134 21.02 -18.48 25.87
N LEU A 135 20.15 -17.63 25.32
CA LEU A 135 18.69 -17.73 25.45
C LEU A 135 18.07 -17.87 24.06
N PHE A 136 17.49 -19.03 23.75
CA PHE A 136 16.89 -19.34 22.45
C PHE A 136 15.38 -19.18 22.50
N SER A 137 14.83 -18.35 21.61
CA SER A 137 13.39 -18.08 21.55
C SER A 137 12.74 -18.82 20.39
N THR A 138 12.47 -20.11 20.58
CA THR A 138 11.93 -20.96 19.52
C THR A 138 10.42 -20.81 19.36
N GLY A 139 9.70 -20.33 20.38
CA GLY A 139 8.23 -20.28 20.42
C GLY A 139 7.58 -21.62 20.77
N ILE A 140 6.32 -21.55 21.23
CA ILE A 140 5.50 -22.72 21.59
C ILE A 140 4.02 -22.43 21.37
N CYS A 141 3.25 -23.43 20.98
CA CYS A 141 1.80 -23.35 20.90
C CYS A 141 1.14 -24.49 21.68
N ALA A 142 -0.10 -24.29 22.09
CA ALA A 142 -0.94 -25.31 22.71
C ALA A 142 -2.28 -25.38 21.97
N SER A 143 -2.66 -26.59 21.57
CA SER A 143 -4.03 -26.88 21.16
C SER A 143 -4.86 -27.05 22.44
N VAL A 144 -5.93 -26.28 22.57
CA VAL A 144 -6.78 -26.22 23.76
C VAL A 144 -8.20 -26.63 23.36
N THR A 145 -8.80 -27.49 24.16
CA THR A 145 -10.21 -27.93 23.98
C THR A 145 -11.20 -26.85 24.44
N ASN A 146 -12.46 -26.98 24.04
CA ASN A 146 -13.56 -26.13 24.51
C ASN A 146 -13.70 -26.08 26.06
N ASP A 147 -13.30 -27.13 26.75
CA ASP A 147 -13.30 -27.21 28.23
C ASP A 147 -12.10 -26.50 28.86
N MET A 148 -11.33 -25.75 28.06
CA MET A 148 -10.13 -25.01 28.47
C MET A 148 -8.97 -25.90 28.93
N GLU A 149 -8.98 -27.17 28.54
CA GLU A 149 -7.91 -28.11 28.85
C GLU A 149 -6.90 -28.20 27.69
N PRO A 150 -5.59 -28.10 27.96
CA PRO A 150 -4.56 -28.26 26.95
C PRO A 150 -4.52 -29.72 26.48
N LYS A 151 -4.74 -29.93 25.18
CA LYS A 151 -4.76 -31.24 24.53
C LYS A 151 -3.36 -31.66 24.10
N ASP A 152 -2.72 -30.82 23.28
CA ASP A 152 -1.42 -31.09 22.68
C ASP A 152 -0.55 -29.82 22.76
N VAL A 153 0.75 -30.01 23.01
CA VAL A 153 1.74 -28.93 23.02
C VAL A 153 2.63 -29.06 21.79
N ILE A 154 2.70 -28.00 21.01
CA ILE A 154 3.35 -27.93 19.71
C ILE A 154 4.60 -27.06 19.84
N ALA A 155 5.78 -27.70 19.77
CA ALA A 155 7.09 -27.04 19.84
C ALA A 155 8.10 -27.70 18.86
N PRO A 156 7.81 -27.71 17.54
CA PRO A 156 8.59 -28.49 16.57
C PRO A 156 10.02 -27.98 16.37
N THR A 157 10.27 -26.71 16.69
CA THR A 157 11.58 -26.07 16.56
C THR A 157 12.36 -26.03 17.87
N ALA A 158 11.78 -26.51 18.98
CA ALA A 158 12.45 -26.59 20.27
C ALA A 158 13.54 -27.66 20.20
N GLN A 159 14.79 -27.21 19.99
CA GLN A 159 15.94 -28.10 19.99
C GLN A 159 16.31 -28.46 21.44
N ARG A 160 16.77 -29.69 21.66
CA ARG A 160 17.53 -29.98 22.88
C ARG A 160 18.81 -29.16 22.80
N CYS A 161 19.21 -28.48 23.87
CA CYS A 161 20.50 -27.79 23.90
C CYS A 161 21.61 -28.83 23.60
N THR A 162 22.11 -28.83 22.37
CA THR A 162 23.26 -29.59 21.89
C THR A 162 24.25 -28.51 21.46
N THR A 163 25.33 -28.21 22.18
CA THR A 163 26.48 -29.09 22.39
C THR A 163 27.30 -28.60 23.59
N TYR A 164 27.86 -29.55 24.35
CA TYR A 164 28.89 -29.24 25.33
C TYR A 164 30.21 -28.88 24.61
N MET A 165 31.06 -28.02 25.17
CA MET A 165 32.33 -27.62 24.54
C MET A 165 33.55 -28.10 25.31
N ASP A 166 34.53 -28.64 24.59
CA ASP A 166 35.82 -29.03 25.15
C ASP A 166 36.88 -28.07 24.61
N ILE A 167 37.51 -27.31 25.50
CA ILE A 167 38.50 -26.28 25.15
C ILE A 167 39.88 -26.73 25.62
N VAL A 168 40.87 -26.74 24.74
CA VAL A 168 42.28 -27.00 25.10
C VAL A 168 43.12 -25.78 24.73
N ILE A 169 43.74 -25.17 25.73
CA ILE A 169 44.64 -24.02 25.51
C ILE A 169 46.08 -24.56 25.40
N VAL A 170 46.71 -24.31 24.25
CA VAL A 170 48.09 -24.70 23.92
C VAL A 170 48.96 -23.45 24.09
N LEU A 171 49.79 -23.44 25.15
CA LEU A 171 50.51 -22.26 25.60
C LEU A 171 52.02 -22.42 25.43
N ASP A 172 52.65 -21.46 24.76
CA ASP A 172 54.10 -21.35 24.69
C ASP A 172 54.67 -20.94 26.07
N GLY A 173 55.47 -21.82 26.66
CA GLY A 173 56.20 -21.65 27.91
C GLY A 173 57.71 -21.51 27.70
N SER A 174 58.15 -21.20 26.49
CA SER A 174 59.56 -21.01 26.13
C SER A 174 60.17 -19.77 26.80
N ASN A 175 61.49 -19.59 26.62
CA ASN A 175 62.19 -18.47 27.23
C ASN A 175 61.89 -17.10 26.57
N SER A 176 61.28 -17.07 25.39
CA SER A 176 60.96 -15.83 24.67
C SER A 176 59.75 -15.11 25.27
N ILE A 177 58.73 -15.86 25.73
CA ILE A 177 57.57 -15.30 26.44
C ILE A 177 58.03 -14.71 27.79
N TYR A 178 58.01 -13.38 27.88
CA TYR A 178 58.35 -12.65 29.09
C TYR A 178 57.71 -11.26 29.10
N PRO A 179 57.02 -10.86 30.19
CA PRO A 179 56.97 -11.53 31.48
C PRO A 179 55.80 -12.53 31.62
N TRP A 180 56.06 -13.70 32.25
CA TRP A 180 55.09 -14.80 32.36
C TRP A 180 53.78 -14.45 33.09
N TYR A 181 53.83 -13.52 34.04
CA TYR A 181 52.64 -13.18 34.83
C TYR A 181 51.51 -12.59 33.96
N GLU A 182 51.81 -12.00 32.80
CA GLU A 182 50.79 -11.50 31.88
C GLU A 182 50.02 -12.65 31.21
N VAL A 183 50.68 -13.77 30.93
CA VAL A 183 50.03 -14.99 30.42
C VAL A 183 49.15 -15.62 31.51
N GLN A 184 49.60 -15.62 32.77
CA GLN A 184 48.78 -16.08 33.91
C GLN A 184 47.51 -15.22 34.10
N ASN A 185 47.65 -13.89 33.94
CA ASN A 185 46.53 -12.96 33.99
C ASN A 185 45.56 -13.19 32.83
N PHE A 186 46.07 -13.32 31.60
CA PHE A 186 45.27 -13.63 30.42
C PHE A 186 44.45 -14.93 30.62
N LEU A 187 45.10 -16.01 31.06
CA LEU A 187 44.41 -17.27 31.36
C LEU A 187 43.34 -17.11 32.43
N SER A 188 43.67 -16.44 33.55
CA SER A 188 42.70 -16.21 34.62
C SER A 188 41.48 -15.42 34.12
N ASN A 189 41.71 -14.40 33.29
CA ASN A 189 40.68 -13.52 32.78
C ASN A 189 39.79 -14.24 31.75
N ILE A 190 40.36 -14.96 30.78
CA ILE A 190 39.58 -15.70 29.78
C ILE A 190 38.78 -16.85 30.43
N LEU A 191 39.41 -17.61 31.34
CA LEU A 191 38.74 -18.72 32.03
C LEU A 191 37.60 -18.23 32.92
N SER A 192 37.72 -17.03 33.51
CA SER A 192 36.64 -16.43 34.32
C SER A 192 35.38 -16.10 33.51
N LYS A 193 35.50 -15.95 32.19
CA LYS A 193 34.37 -15.74 31.29
C LYS A 193 33.63 -17.04 30.98
N PHE A 194 34.31 -18.18 31.03
CA PHE A 194 33.73 -19.48 30.68
C PHE A 194 32.88 -20.07 31.82
N HIS A 195 31.75 -20.68 31.47
CA HIS A 195 30.91 -21.43 32.41
C HIS A 195 31.34 -22.90 32.43
N ILE A 196 32.36 -23.19 33.26
CA ILE A 196 32.98 -24.52 33.33
C ILE A 196 32.12 -25.42 34.21
N SER A 197 31.57 -26.48 33.60
CA SER A 197 30.80 -27.52 34.28
C SER A 197 30.78 -28.83 33.46
N PRO A 198 30.57 -29.99 34.10
CA PRO A 198 30.46 -31.27 33.38
C PRO A 198 29.33 -31.29 32.33
N GLU A 199 28.31 -30.43 32.50
CA GLU A 199 27.16 -30.25 31.62
C GLU A 199 27.29 -29.01 30.70
N GLN A 200 28.46 -28.40 30.55
CA GLN A 200 28.64 -27.30 29.59
C GLN A 200 30.06 -27.27 29.03
N MET A 201 30.98 -26.55 29.68
CA MET A 201 32.37 -26.44 29.21
C MET A 201 33.34 -27.22 30.07
N GLN A 202 34.29 -27.88 29.41
CA GLN A 202 35.47 -28.46 30.04
C GLN A 202 36.71 -27.82 29.44
N VAL A 203 37.72 -27.53 30.28
CA VAL A 203 38.93 -26.83 29.84
C VAL A 203 40.18 -27.58 30.28
N GLY A 204 41.06 -27.88 29.31
CA GLY A 204 42.41 -28.41 29.52
C GLY A 204 43.47 -27.39 29.11
N VAL A 205 44.67 -27.51 29.69
CA VAL A 205 45.81 -26.66 29.34
C VAL A 205 47.04 -27.51 29.07
N LEU A 206 47.64 -27.31 27.91
CA LEU A 206 48.88 -27.92 27.47
C LEU A 206 49.93 -26.83 27.29
N GLN A 207 50.99 -26.87 28.09
CA GLN A 207 52.12 -25.94 27.98
C GLN A 207 53.25 -26.61 27.20
N TYR A 208 53.96 -25.84 26.35
CA TYR A 208 55.04 -26.38 25.52
C TYR A 208 56.25 -25.46 25.40
N GLY A 209 57.41 -26.04 25.07
CA GLY A 209 58.66 -25.35 24.75
C GLY A 209 59.59 -26.33 24.02
N GLU A 210 60.62 -26.83 24.73
CA GLU A 210 61.42 -27.98 24.25
C GLU A 210 60.69 -29.33 24.44
N ILE A 211 59.82 -29.40 25.44
CA ILE A 211 58.90 -30.52 25.71
C ILE A 211 57.46 -29.99 25.82
N SER A 212 56.46 -30.87 25.69
CA SER A 212 55.04 -30.55 25.89
C SER A 212 54.49 -31.29 27.11
N VAL A 213 53.73 -30.60 27.96
CA VAL A 213 53.12 -31.19 29.16
C VAL A 213 51.68 -30.72 29.30
N HIS A 214 50.80 -31.64 29.70
CA HIS A 214 49.46 -31.30 30.16
C HIS A 214 49.52 -30.78 31.59
N GLU A 215 49.33 -29.48 31.77
CA GLU A 215 49.22 -28.86 33.10
C GLU A 215 47.95 -29.37 33.80
N TRP A 216 46.86 -29.52 33.03
CA TRP A 216 45.68 -30.30 33.40
C TRP A 216 44.87 -30.70 32.17
N SER A 217 44.04 -31.72 32.36
CA SER A 217 43.17 -32.36 31.37
C SER A 217 41.72 -31.86 31.51
N LEU A 218 40.87 -32.12 30.51
CA LEU A 218 39.47 -31.68 30.45
C LEU A 218 38.60 -32.15 31.66
N ARG A 219 38.98 -33.27 32.28
CA ARG A 219 38.25 -33.83 33.44
C ARG A 219 38.73 -33.37 34.82
N ASP A 220 39.88 -32.69 34.89
CA ASP A 220 40.60 -32.51 36.15
C ASP A 220 39.93 -31.45 37.05
N TYR A 221 39.22 -30.50 36.45
CA TYR A 221 38.46 -29.46 37.14
C TYR A 221 37.02 -29.39 36.62
N GLN A 222 36.07 -29.12 37.51
CA GLN A 222 34.63 -29.16 37.20
C GLN A 222 33.92 -27.82 37.43
N THR A 223 34.61 -26.80 37.94
CA THR A 223 34.01 -25.48 38.19
C THR A 223 34.92 -24.35 37.71
N THR A 224 34.33 -23.21 37.33
CA THR A 224 35.10 -22.03 36.90
C THR A 224 36.06 -21.54 37.98
N GLN A 225 35.68 -21.63 39.26
CA GLN A 225 36.52 -21.16 40.37
C GLN A 225 37.82 -21.98 40.48
N ASP A 226 37.72 -23.31 40.38
CA ASP A 226 38.88 -24.20 40.53
C ASP A 226 39.89 -24.01 39.38
N VAL A 227 39.41 -23.86 38.14
CA VAL A 227 40.28 -23.66 36.97
C VAL A 227 40.97 -22.30 37.02
N VAL A 228 40.27 -21.24 37.46
CA VAL A 228 40.87 -19.91 37.62
C VAL A 228 41.93 -19.91 38.72
N GLU A 229 41.74 -20.66 39.80
CA GLU A 229 42.77 -20.82 40.84
C GLU A 229 43.99 -21.61 40.34
N ALA A 230 43.77 -22.69 39.58
CA ALA A 230 44.84 -23.45 38.93
C ALA A 230 45.65 -22.58 37.96
N ALA A 231 44.98 -21.75 37.15
CA ALA A 231 45.61 -20.84 36.20
C ALA A 231 46.50 -19.77 36.86
N LYS A 232 46.17 -19.31 38.07
CA LYS A 232 47.01 -18.36 38.81
C LYS A 232 48.33 -18.99 39.30
N ASN A 233 48.35 -20.31 39.47
CA ASN A 233 49.49 -21.05 40.03
C ASN A 233 50.34 -21.76 38.97
N ILE A 234 50.01 -21.64 37.67
CA ILE A 234 50.76 -22.25 36.58
C ILE A 234 52.16 -21.65 36.44
N SER A 235 53.20 -22.48 36.51
CA SER A 235 54.59 -22.05 36.33
C SER A 235 55.04 -22.21 34.87
N ARG A 236 55.91 -21.31 34.41
CA ARG A 236 56.56 -21.42 33.10
C ARG A 236 57.55 -22.59 33.09
N GLN A 237 57.53 -23.40 32.05
CA GLN A 237 58.41 -24.58 31.92
C GLN A 237 59.86 -24.24 31.57
N GLU A 238 60.07 -23.13 30.87
CA GLU A 238 61.37 -22.71 30.35
C GLU A 238 61.93 -23.67 29.30
N GLY A 239 62.66 -23.13 28.31
CA GLY A 239 63.15 -23.94 27.20
C GLY A 239 63.93 -23.10 26.19
N ARG A 240 64.82 -23.74 25.42
CA ARG A 240 65.58 -23.04 24.36
C ARG A 240 64.96 -23.14 22.98
N GLU A 241 63.99 -24.03 22.81
CA GLU A 241 63.26 -24.27 21.57
C GLU A 241 61.76 -24.00 21.78
N THR A 242 61.06 -23.74 20.68
CA THR A 242 59.60 -23.60 20.61
C THR A 242 59.07 -24.62 19.60
N ARG A 243 58.60 -25.77 20.07
CA ARG A 243 58.10 -26.88 19.23
C ARG A 243 56.58 -26.83 19.08
N THR A 244 56.07 -25.91 18.28
CA THR A 244 54.63 -25.66 18.13
C THR A 244 53.93 -26.77 17.36
N ALA A 245 54.57 -27.36 16.33
CA ALA A 245 53.95 -28.44 15.55
C ALA A 245 53.69 -29.67 16.42
N TYR A 246 54.70 -30.08 17.20
CA TYR A 246 54.57 -31.18 18.15
C TYR A 246 53.50 -30.92 19.21
N ALA A 247 53.42 -29.70 19.74
CA ALA A 247 52.41 -29.33 20.73
C ALA A 247 50.98 -29.41 20.17
N ILE A 248 50.76 -28.93 18.94
CA ILE A 248 49.47 -29.04 18.23
C ILE A 248 49.11 -30.51 18.01
N GLN A 249 50.05 -31.33 17.54
CA GLN A 249 49.84 -32.76 17.34
C GLN A 249 49.46 -33.47 18.64
N MET A 250 50.15 -33.17 19.75
CA MET A 250 49.85 -33.74 21.06
C MET A 250 48.48 -33.27 21.58
N ALA A 251 48.11 -32.01 21.36
CA ALA A 251 46.79 -31.52 21.72
C ALA A 251 45.68 -32.24 20.92
N CYS A 252 45.86 -32.40 19.61
CA CYS A 252 44.87 -33.08 18.76
C CYS A 252 44.76 -34.58 19.02
N THR A 253 45.88 -35.25 19.32
CA THR A 253 45.91 -36.70 19.54
C THR A 253 45.60 -37.12 20.98
N GLU A 254 46.16 -36.42 21.96
CA GLU A 254 46.09 -36.78 23.38
C GLU A 254 45.15 -35.87 24.19
N ALA A 255 45.25 -34.53 24.09
CA ALA A 255 44.44 -33.64 24.94
C ALA A 255 42.93 -33.80 24.67
N PHE A 256 42.56 -33.97 23.40
CA PHE A 256 41.19 -34.26 22.98
C PHE A 256 40.84 -35.77 22.95
N SER A 257 41.56 -36.60 23.70
CA SER A 257 41.23 -38.02 23.85
C SER A 257 40.18 -38.26 24.95
N PRO A 258 39.34 -39.29 24.81
CA PRO A 258 38.43 -39.72 25.89
C PRO A 258 39.16 -40.02 27.20
N ASP A 259 40.38 -40.56 27.12
CA ASP A 259 41.23 -40.87 28.27
C ASP A 259 41.64 -39.62 29.08
N ARG A 260 41.61 -38.44 28.46
CA ARG A 260 41.89 -37.13 29.06
C ARG A 260 40.62 -36.31 29.33
N GLY A 261 39.45 -36.92 29.18
CA GLY A 261 38.17 -36.32 29.52
C GLY A 261 37.39 -35.72 28.35
N ALA A 262 37.88 -35.85 27.11
CA ALA A 262 37.14 -35.35 25.95
C ALA A 262 35.82 -36.10 25.75
N ARG A 263 34.74 -35.35 25.50
CA ARG A 263 33.38 -35.85 25.41
C ARG A 263 33.00 -36.13 23.96
N GLU A 264 32.30 -37.24 23.74
CA GLU A 264 31.80 -37.61 22.42
C GLU A 264 30.66 -36.67 22.01
N GLY A 265 30.76 -36.06 20.83
CA GLY A 265 29.79 -35.07 20.34
C GLY A 265 29.96 -33.64 20.87
N ALA A 266 30.98 -33.36 21.68
CA ALA A 266 31.32 -32.00 22.10
C ALA A 266 32.07 -31.23 21.01
N THR A 267 31.83 -29.92 20.92
CA THR A 267 32.61 -29.03 20.03
C THR A 267 34.01 -28.86 20.61
N LYS A 268 35.03 -29.21 19.82
CA LYS A 268 36.44 -29.19 20.26
C LYS A 268 37.11 -27.92 19.79
N VAL A 269 37.59 -27.10 20.73
CA VAL A 269 38.22 -25.81 20.46
C VAL A 269 39.64 -25.78 21.02
N MET A 270 40.62 -25.54 20.17
CA MET A 270 42.01 -25.33 20.52
C MET A 270 42.34 -23.84 20.47
N ILE A 271 43.04 -23.32 21.48
CA ILE A 271 43.56 -21.95 21.49
C ILE A 271 45.07 -22.01 21.60
N VAL A 272 45.78 -21.68 20.52
CA VAL A 272 47.25 -21.67 20.44
C VAL A 272 47.74 -20.26 20.74
N VAL A 273 48.64 -20.11 21.73
CA VAL A 273 49.25 -18.84 22.10
C VAL A 273 50.77 -18.98 22.05
N THR A 274 51.42 -18.18 21.21
CA THR A 274 52.87 -18.25 20.98
C THR A 274 53.47 -16.88 20.66
N ASP A 275 54.75 -16.69 20.93
CA ASP A 275 55.50 -15.45 20.66
C ASP A 275 56.67 -15.62 19.67
N GLY A 276 56.86 -16.83 19.12
CA GLY A 276 57.99 -17.17 18.27
C GLY A 276 57.67 -18.24 17.22
N GLU A 277 58.44 -18.19 16.12
CA GLU A 277 58.40 -19.20 15.05
C GLU A 277 58.72 -20.61 15.56
N SER A 278 58.01 -21.58 15.00
CA SER A 278 58.17 -22.99 15.34
C SER A 278 59.52 -23.53 14.88
N HIS A 279 60.28 -24.15 15.79
CA HIS A 279 61.55 -24.81 15.45
C HIS A 279 61.36 -26.15 14.73
N ASP A 280 60.13 -26.67 14.73
CA ASP A 280 59.63 -27.85 14.03
C ASP A 280 58.56 -27.50 12.98
N GLY A 281 58.63 -26.29 12.41
CA GLY A 281 57.63 -25.78 11.45
C GLY A 281 57.43 -26.64 10.19
N GLU A 282 58.41 -27.47 9.82
CA GLU A 282 58.28 -28.43 8.71
C GLU A 282 57.20 -29.51 8.97
N ASP A 283 56.89 -29.80 10.24
CA ASP A 283 55.91 -30.81 10.66
C ASP A 283 54.50 -30.22 10.91
N LEU A 284 54.32 -28.91 10.75
CA LEU A 284 53.01 -28.24 10.92
C LEU A 284 51.92 -28.81 9.99
N PRO A 285 52.16 -29.04 8.68
CA PRO A 285 51.11 -29.54 7.78
C PRO A 285 50.51 -30.88 8.23
N ASP A 286 51.34 -31.82 8.68
CA ASP A 286 50.88 -33.12 9.15
C ASP A 286 50.09 -33.00 10.46
N SER A 287 50.55 -32.11 11.35
CA SER A 287 49.89 -31.83 12.64
C SER A 287 48.50 -31.22 12.44
N LEU A 288 48.38 -30.24 11.54
CA LEU A 288 47.12 -29.58 11.21
C LEU A 288 46.15 -30.55 10.51
N ALA A 289 46.64 -31.43 9.64
CA ALA A 289 45.81 -32.44 8.98
C ALA A 289 45.16 -33.41 9.98
N GLU A 290 45.85 -33.79 11.06
CA GLU A 290 45.27 -34.63 12.12
C GLU A 290 44.23 -33.86 12.95
N CYS A 291 44.42 -32.57 13.18
CA CYS A 291 43.43 -31.71 13.83
C CYS A 291 42.15 -31.55 13.00
N GLU A 292 42.29 -31.36 11.68
CA GLU A 292 41.17 -31.28 10.73
C GLU A 292 40.38 -32.59 10.68
N LYS A 293 41.07 -33.73 10.61
CA LYS A 293 40.44 -35.07 10.64
C LYS A 293 39.58 -35.29 11.89
N ARG A 294 39.93 -34.63 13.01
CA ARG A 294 39.22 -34.72 14.29
C ARG A 294 38.23 -33.58 14.53
N ASN A 295 38.03 -32.71 13.55
CA ASN A 295 37.11 -31.59 13.58
C ASN A 295 37.36 -30.66 14.80
N ILE A 296 38.61 -30.21 14.99
CA ILE A 296 39.04 -29.37 16.13
C ILE A 296 39.28 -27.93 15.68
N THR A 297 38.44 -26.97 16.11
CA THR A 297 38.52 -25.54 15.74
C THR A 297 39.73 -24.89 16.38
N ARG A 298 40.60 -24.23 15.61
CA ARG A 298 41.87 -23.68 16.12
C ARG A 298 41.85 -22.15 16.05
N TYR A 299 41.93 -21.53 17.22
CA TYR A 299 42.25 -20.12 17.36
C TYR A 299 43.76 -19.96 17.56
N ALA A 300 44.37 -19.01 16.89
CA ALA A 300 45.81 -18.78 16.96
C ALA A 300 46.10 -17.32 17.34
N ILE A 301 46.90 -17.12 18.38
CA ILE A 301 47.24 -15.82 18.96
C ILE A 301 48.74 -15.60 18.85
N ALA A 302 49.13 -14.63 18.03
CA ALA A 302 50.52 -14.21 17.84
C ALA A 302 50.89 -13.08 18.81
N VAL A 303 51.88 -13.32 19.68
CA VAL A 303 52.38 -12.32 20.63
C VAL A 303 53.65 -11.68 20.10
N LEU A 304 53.60 -10.39 19.72
CA LEU A 304 54.70 -9.71 19.01
C LEU A 304 55.76 -9.08 19.95
N GLY A 305 55.60 -9.24 21.26
CA GLY A 305 56.44 -8.60 22.27
C GLY A 305 57.94 -8.90 22.08
N HIS A 306 58.29 -10.13 21.71
CA HIS A 306 59.67 -10.53 21.44
C HIS A 306 60.30 -9.81 20.23
N TYR A 307 59.56 -9.77 19.11
CA TYR A 307 60.00 -9.18 17.84
C TYR A 307 60.13 -7.66 17.95
N ILE A 308 59.15 -7.00 18.58
CA ILE A 308 59.17 -5.54 18.77
C ILE A 308 60.31 -5.11 19.68
N ARG A 309 60.57 -5.83 20.78
CA ARG A 309 61.70 -5.53 21.69
C ARG A 309 63.07 -5.67 21.01
N ARG A 310 63.19 -6.53 20.00
CA ARG A 310 64.43 -6.79 19.25
C ARG A 310 64.53 -6.07 17.90
N GLN A 311 63.51 -5.27 17.53
CA GLN A 311 63.41 -4.60 16.22
C GLN A 311 63.52 -5.59 15.05
N GLN A 312 62.91 -6.76 15.18
CA GLN A 312 62.86 -7.79 14.16
C GLN A 312 61.52 -7.74 13.41
N ASP A 313 61.54 -8.13 12.14
CA ASP A 313 60.36 -8.18 11.28
C ASP A 313 59.49 -9.41 11.63
N PRO A 314 58.22 -9.24 12.01
CA PRO A 314 57.34 -10.36 12.41
C PRO A 314 56.56 -10.99 11.24
N GLU A 315 56.76 -10.58 9.98
CA GLU A 315 55.92 -11.06 8.86
C GLU A 315 55.92 -12.60 8.70
N THR A 316 57.08 -13.25 8.80
CA THR A 316 57.21 -14.71 8.68
C THR A 316 56.45 -15.43 9.79
N PHE A 317 56.61 -14.98 11.03
CA PHE A 317 55.89 -15.47 12.20
C PHE A 317 54.36 -15.29 12.07
N ILE A 318 53.90 -14.11 11.67
CA ILE A 318 52.46 -13.84 11.51
C ILE A 318 51.83 -14.79 10.47
N ASN A 319 52.53 -15.05 9.37
CA ASN A 319 52.06 -15.97 8.34
C ASN A 319 52.00 -17.43 8.84
N GLU A 320 52.95 -17.85 9.66
CA GLU A 320 52.92 -19.17 10.31
C GLU A 320 51.70 -19.30 11.26
N ILE A 321 51.44 -18.30 12.10
CA ILE A 321 50.32 -18.36 13.06
C ILE A 321 48.97 -18.27 12.35
N LYS A 322 48.86 -17.50 11.26
CA LYS A 322 47.69 -17.52 10.37
C LYS A 322 47.45 -18.91 9.77
N TYR A 323 48.52 -19.63 9.41
CA TYR A 323 48.42 -20.99 8.88
C TYR A 323 47.96 -22.01 9.93
N ILE A 324 48.22 -21.77 11.22
CA ILE A 324 47.74 -22.61 12.32
C ILE A 324 46.23 -22.43 12.59
N ALA A 325 45.72 -21.21 12.42
CA ALA A 325 44.32 -20.88 12.62
C ALA A 325 43.39 -21.64 11.64
N SER A 326 42.14 -21.88 12.03
CA SER A 326 41.11 -22.38 11.11
C SER A 326 40.69 -21.32 10.08
N ASP A 327 40.11 -21.74 8.95
CA ASP A 327 39.59 -20.82 7.91
C ASP A 327 38.18 -20.31 8.26
N PRO A 328 37.83 -19.04 7.96
CA PRO A 328 38.70 -18.00 7.42
C PRO A 328 39.60 -17.35 8.50
N ASP A 329 40.83 -16.98 8.13
CA ASP A 329 41.86 -16.51 9.08
C ASP A 329 41.42 -15.24 9.82
N GLU A 330 40.63 -14.35 9.22
CA GLU A 330 40.16 -13.13 9.89
C GLU A 330 39.30 -13.40 11.15
N LYS A 331 38.69 -14.59 11.24
CA LYS A 331 37.84 -15.01 12.36
C LYS A 331 38.62 -15.72 13.47
N TYR A 332 39.67 -16.47 13.14
CA TYR A 332 40.35 -17.36 14.08
C TYR A 332 41.77 -16.93 14.45
N PHE A 333 42.34 -15.93 13.75
CA PHE A 333 43.63 -15.35 14.05
C PHE A 333 43.53 -14.05 14.86
N PHE A 334 44.41 -13.90 15.83
CA PHE A 334 44.63 -12.67 16.59
C PHE A 334 46.13 -12.35 16.68
N ASN A 335 46.48 -11.08 16.63
CA ASN A 335 47.82 -10.62 16.98
C ASN A 335 47.75 -9.57 18.10
N VAL A 336 48.75 -9.59 18.98
CA VAL A 336 48.88 -8.62 20.07
C VAL A 336 50.28 -8.03 20.07
N THR A 337 50.39 -6.77 20.47
CA THR A 337 51.67 -6.03 20.44
C THR A 337 52.67 -6.56 21.45
N ASP A 338 52.20 -7.02 22.61
CA ASP A 338 53.01 -7.58 23.69
C ASP A 338 52.17 -8.51 24.57
N GLU A 339 52.81 -9.11 25.57
CA GLU A 339 52.17 -10.05 26.49
C GLU A 339 51.05 -9.38 27.32
N ALA A 340 51.16 -8.09 27.64
CA ALA A 340 50.14 -7.36 28.40
C ALA A 340 48.85 -7.16 27.58
N ALA A 341 48.99 -6.88 26.28
CA ALA A 341 47.88 -6.72 25.34
C ALA A 341 47.06 -8.01 25.10
N LEU A 342 47.51 -9.18 25.59
CA LEU A 342 46.67 -10.38 25.64
C LEU A 342 45.38 -10.16 26.44
N ASN A 343 45.41 -9.29 27.46
CA ASN A 343 44.21 -9.01 28.25
C ASN A 343 43.17 -8.19 27.47
N ASP A 344 43.58 -7.44 26.44
CA ASP A 344 42.68 -6.61 25.64
C ASP A 344 41.82 -7.44 24.69
N ILE A 345 42.28 -8.65 24.32
CA ILE A 345 41.57 -9.55 23.41
C ILE A 345 40.63 -10.52 24.15
N VAL A 346 40.61 -10.53 25.49
CA VAL A 346 39.80 -11.47 26.28
C VAL A 346 38.31 -11.38 25.95
N ASP A 347 37.77 -10.16 25.88
CA ASP A 347 36.35 -9.97 25.57
C ASP A 347 36.05 -10.38 24.11
N ALA A 348 36.89 -9.98 23.16
CA ALA A 348 36.72 -10.31 21.75
C ALA A 348 36.84 -11.83 21.46
N LEU A 349 37.78 -12.50 22.13
CA LEU A 349 37.99 -13.94 22.00
C LEU A 349 36.88 -14.72 22.73
N GLY A 350 36.46 -14.26 23.91
CA GLY A 350 35.31 -14.80 24.63
C GLY A 350 34.04 -14.76 23.77
N ASP A 351 33.68 -13.59 23.26
CA ASP A 351 32.48 -13.40 22.42
C ASP A 351 32.50 -14.27 21.15
N ARG A 352 33.68 -14.45 20.51
CA ARG A 352 33.81 -15.35 19.35
C ARG A 352 33.65 -16.83 19.73
N ILE A 353 34.15 -17.26 20.88
CA ILE A 353 33.98 -18.63 21.36
C ILE A 353 32.52 -18.88 21.78
N PHE A 354 31.87 -17.91 22.43
CA PHE A 354 30.45 -17.99 22.80
C PHE A 354 29.52 -18.05 21.59
N SER A 355 29.91 -17.45 20.46
CA SER A 355 29.15 -17.59 19.20
C SER A 355 29.09 -19.03 18.64
N LEU A 356 29.92 -19.95 19.14
CA LEU A 356 29.93 -21.37 18.77
C LEU A 356 29.04 -22.25 19.69
N GLU A 357 28.55 -21.74 20.83
CA GLU A 357 27.65 -22.47 21.76
C GLU A 357 26.22 -22.63 21.21
N GLY A 358 25.90 -21.99 20.08
CA GLY A 358 24.54 -21.93 19.53
C GLY A 358 24.41 -22.25 18.05
N THR A 359 25.45 -22.76 17.40
CA THR A 359 25.41 -23.08 15.97
C THR A 359 25.87 -24.51 15.71
N LEU A 360 25.04 -25.28 14.99
CA LEU A 360 25.39 -26.62 14.52
C LEU A 360 26.32 -26.51 13.30
N GLY A 361 27.58 -26.11 13.50
CA GLY A 361 28.53 -26.09 12.40
C GLY A 361 29.81 -25.31 12.68
N TYR A 362 30.93 -25.89 12.25
CA TYR A 362 32.30 -25.37 12.42
C TYR A 362 32.56 -24.02 11.70
N ASN A 363 31.62 -23.55 10.86
CA ASN A 363 31.77 -22.36 10.01
C ASN A 363 30.64 -21.31 10.10
N GLU A 364 29.56 -21.54 10.84
CA GLU A 364 28.40 -20.64 10.82
C GLU A 364 28.21 -19.98 12.19
N SER A 365 28.17 -18.64 12.22
CA SER A 365 27.72 -17.83 13.37
C SER A 365 26.24 -17.41 13.22
N ALA A 366 25.51 -18.16 12.40
CA ALA A 366 24.14 -17.88 11.97
C ALA A 366 23.14 -18.68 12.79
N PHE A 367 22.08 -18.02 13.27
CA PHE A 367 20.94 -18.70 13.88
C PHE A 367 20.10 -19.35 12.77
N LEU A 368 19.83 -20.64 12.91
CA LEU A 368 18.94 -21.39 12.03
C LEU A 368 17.51 -21.36 12.60
N MET A 369 17.25 -22.08 13.68
CA MET A 369 15.90 -22.22 14.26
C MET A 369 15.83 -21.87 15.73
N GLU A 370 16.96 -21.59 16.35
CA GLU A 370 17.12 -21.26 17.76
C GLU A 370 16.27 -20.03 18.11
N MET A 371 16.11 -19.10 17.16
CA MET A 371 15.29 -17.90 17.27
C MET A 371 14.01 -17.97 16.42
N SER A 372 13.54 -19.16 16.04
CA SER A 372 12.43 -19.31 15.07
C SER A 372 11.12 -18.62 15.45
N GLN A 373 10.83 -18.44 16.75
CA GLN A 373 9.62 -17.80 17.25
C GLN A 373 8.33 -18.35 16.62
N ILE A 374 8.20 -19.68 16.55
CA ILE A 374 7.03 -20.34 15.96
C ILE A 374 5.74 -19.91 16.65
N GLY A 375 4.67 -19.78 15.86
CA GLY A 375 3.37 -19.33 16.35
C GLY A 375 3.27 -17.82 16.46
N PHE A 376 4.21 -17.08 15.85
CA PHE A 376 4.09 -15.64 15.70
C PHE A 376 2.81 -15.28 14.94
N SER A 377 2.53 -16.04 13.88
CA SER A 377 1.23 -16.10 13.22
C SER A 377 0.86 -17.55 12.93
N THR A 378 -0.44 -17.82 12.82
CA THR A 378 -0.98 -19.16 12.61
C THR A 378 -2.22 -19.12 11.72
N HIS A 379 -2.35 -20.12 10.86
CA HIS A 379 -3.53 -20.31 10.01
C HIS A 379 -3.93 -21.79 10.01
N ILE A 380 -5.21 -22.06 10.28
CA ILE A 380 -5.74 -23.43 10.31
C ILE A 380 -6.06 -23.87 8.88
N LEU A 381 -5.64 -25.08 8.54
CA LEU A 381 -5.91 -25.76 7.26
C LEU A 381 -6.80 -26.98 7.53
N ASP A 382 -7.44 -27.51 6.49
CA ASP A 382 -8.25 -28.75 6.63
C ASP A 382 -7.42 -29.96 7.10
N ASP A 383 -6.14 -30.00 6.72
CA ASP A 383 -5.23 -31.11 6.97
C ASP A 383 -4.18 -30.83 8.06
N GLY A 384 -4.21 -29.64 8.68
CA GLY A 384 -3.16 -29.25 9.61
C GLY A 384 -3.14 -27.77 10.00
N ILE A 385 -1.96 -27.27 10.37
CA ILE A 385 -1.72 -25.88 10.78
C ILE A 385 -0.52 -25.34 10.02
N LEU A 386 -0.65 -24.13 9.49
CA LEU A 386 0.46 -23.36 8.97
C LEU A 386 0.95 -22.37 10.03
N PHE A 387 2.23 -22.43 10.36
CA PHE A 387 2.90 -21.57 11.32
C PHE A 387 3.84 -20.60 10.62
N GLY A 388 3.84 -19.35 11.07
CA GLY A 388 4.89 -18.38 10.77
C GLY A 388 6.05 -18.49 11.76
N MET A 389 7.29 -18.35 11.25
CA MET A 389 8.54 -18.45 12.01
C MET A 389 9.45 -17.25 11.71
N VAL A 390 9.12 -16.10 12.29
CA VAL A 390 9.75 -14.81 11.94
C VAL A 390 11.25 -14.71 12.19
N GLY A 391 11.77 -15.44 13.17
CA GLY A 391 13.18 -15.38 13.54
C GLY A 391 14.02 -16.55 13.03
N ALA A 392 13.45 -17.39 12.14
CA ALA A 392 14.21 -18.42 11.45
C ALA A 392 15.27 -17.79 10.52
N TYR A 393 16.42 -18.45 10.40
CA TYR A 393 17.52 -18.09 9.51
C TYR A 393 17.96 -16.63 9.66
N ASP A 394 18.42 -16.25 10.86
CA ASP A 394 18.80 -14.87 11.23
C ASP A 394 17.71 -13.82 10.92
N TRP A 395 16.46 -14.15 11.27
CA TRP A 395 15.29 -13.31 11.01
C TRP A 395 14.99 -13.01 9.53
N GLU A 396 15.54 -13.78 8.59
CA GLU A 396 14.96 -13.85 7.24
C GLU A 396 13.50 -14.31 7.31
N GLY A 397 13.23 -15.26 8.21
CA GLY A 397 11.93 -15.81 8.52
C GLY A 397 11.58 -17.04 7.67
N GLY A 398 10.43 -17.63 7.91
CA GLY A 398 9.97 -18.83 7.23
C GLY A 398 8.60 -19.28 7.67
N VAL A 399 8.18 -20.43 7.15
CA VAL A 399 6.91 -21.07 7.49
C VAL A 399 7.11 -22.54 7.82
N LEU A 400 6.21 -23.12 8.59
CA LEU A 400 6.17 -24.55 8.90
C LEU A 400 4.74 -25.04 8.79
N LYS A 401 4.51 -26.10 8.02
CA LYS A 401 3.20 -26.77 7.97
C LYS A 401 3.27 -28.03 8.81
N GLU A 402 2.37 -28.15 9.78
CA GLU A 402 2.19 -29.37 10.57
C GLU A 402 0.90 -30.04 10.17
N SER A 403 0.97 -31.28 9.68
CA SER A 403 -0.18 -32.08 9.29
C SER A 403 -0.19 -33.42 10.03
N LYS A 404 -1.26 -34.21 9.85
CA LYS A 404 -1.31 -35.59 10.38
C LYS A 404 -0.24 -36.51 9.77
N GLU A 405 0.26 -36.17 8.58
CA GLU A 405 1.26 -36.96 7.85
C GLU A 405 2.70 -36.63 8.25
N GLY A 406 2.91 -35.49 8.93
CA GLY A 406 4.20 -35.07 9.43
C GLY A 406 4.38 -33.55 9.40
N GLN A 407 5.62 -33.11 9.62
CA GLN A 407 5.99 -31.70 9.59
C GLN A 407 6.74 -31.41 8.29
N LEU A 408 6.25 -30.41 7.56
CA LEU A 408 6.91 -29.85 6.38
C LEU A 408 7.53 -28.53 6.76
N LYS A 409 8.86 -28.52 6.78
CA LYS A 409 9.67 -27.35 7.09
C LYS A 409 10.59 -27.05 5.91
N PRO A 410 10.23 -26.08 5.06
CA PRO A 410 11.10 -25.62 3.99
C PRO A 410 12.48 -25.21 4.49
N SER A 411 13.51 -25.56 3.71
CA SER A 411 14.85 -25.05 3.93
C SER A 411 14.91 -23.56 3.55
N ARG A 412 16.00 -22.89 3.95
CA ARG A 412 16.20 -21.49 3.59
C ARG A 412 16.33 -21.30 2.08
N GLU A 413 17.02 -22.22 1.40
CA GLU A 413 17.28 -22.19 -0.04
C GLU A 413 15.98 -22.20 -0.86
N ALA A 414 14.91 -22.80 -0.32
CA ALA A 414 13.60 -22.82 -0.96
C ALA A 414 13.03 -21.41 -1.21
N PHE A 415 13.45 -20.41 -0.44
CA PHE A 415 13.02 -19.01 -0.58
C PHE A 415 14.05 -18.10 -1.27
N GLU A 416 15.25 -18.62 -1.61
CA GLU A 416 16.40 -17.82 -2.07
C GLU A 416 16.09 -16.97 -3.31
N LYS A 417 15.24 -17.49 -4.21
CA LYS A 417 14.80 -16.78 -5.42
C LYS A 417 14.16 -15.42 -5.10
N GLU A 418 13.38 -15.34 -4.03
CA GLU A 418 12.66 -14.13 -3.63
C GLU A 418 13.32 -13.39 -2.46
N PHE A 419 14.17 -14.10 -1.70
CA PHE A 419 14.91 -13.63 -0.53
C PHE A 419 16.40 -13.99 -0.69
N PRO A 420 17.14 -13.24 -1.52
CA PRO A 420 18.50 -13.61 -1.89
C PRO A 420 19.50 -13.31 -0.77
N LEU A 421 20.62 -14.06 -0.76
CA LEU A 421 21.60 -14.09 0.32
C LEU A 421 22.23 -12.73 0.63
N GLU A 422 22.35 -11.84 -0.37
CA GLU A 422 22.91 -10.50 -0.19
C GLU A 422 22.05 -9.61 0.71
N LEU A 423 20.79 -9.99 0.93
CA LEU A 423 19.81 -9.27 1.74
C LEU A 423 19.57 -9.91 3.11
N LYS A 424 20.34 -10.94 3.49
CA LYS A 424 20.20 -11.67 4.76
C LYS A 424 20.15 -10.75 5.98
N ASN A 425 21.01 -9.73 6.00
CA ASN A 425 21.11 -8.76 7.11
C ASN A 425 19.90 -7.82 7.23
N HIS A 426 18.91 -7.88 6.32
CA HIS A 426 17.72 -7.03 6.39
C HIS A 426 16.65 -7.53 7.35
N ALA A 427 16.77 -8.78 7.86
CA ALA A 427 15.80 -9.40 8.76
C ALA A 427 14.36 -9.26 8.23
N ALA A 428 14.06 -9.95 7.13
CA ALA A 428 12.84 -9.77 6.35
C ALA A 428 11.54 -10.10 7.10
N TYR A 429 11.62 -10.94 8.15
CA TYR A 429 10.50 -11.42 8.97
C TYR A 429 9.43 -12.16 8.15
N LEU A 430 9.84 -13.03 7.22
CA LEU A 430 8.89 -13.90 6.53
C LEU A 430 8.13 -14.77 7.54
N GLY A 431 6.82 -14.89 7.36
CA GLY A 431 5.92 -15.57 8.31
C GLY A 431 5.47 -14.66 9.46
N TYR A 432 5.65 -13.33 9.35
CA TYR A 432 5.01 -12.40 10.28
C TYR A 432 3.49 -12.53 10.24
N THR A 433 2.96 -12.75 9.03
CA THR A 433 1.59 -13.20 8.77
C THR A 433 1.63 -14.46 7.94
N VAL A 434 0.66 -15.34 8.16
CA VAL A 434 0.41 -16.50 7.30
C VAL A 434 -1.09 -16.64 7.05
N SER A 435 -1.46 -17.07 5.86
CA SER A 435 -2.83 -17.39 5.47
C SER A 435 -2.83 -18.41 4.32
N SER A 436 -4.01 -18.75 3.79
CA SER A 436 -4.14 -19.49 2.55
C SER A 436 -5.26 -18.93 1.68
N VAL A 437 -5.15 -19.11 0.37
CA VAL A 437 -6.15 -18.72 -0.63
C VAL A 437 -6.50 -19.94 -1.47
N ILE A 438 -7.74 -19.99 -1.95
CA ILE A 438 -8.21 -21.00 -2.91
C ILE A 438 -8.44 -20.26 -4.23
N VAL A 439 -7.81 -20.70 -5.31
CA VAL A 439 -7.99 -20.11 -6.66
C VAL A 439 -8.83 -21.04 -7.54
N GLY A 440 -9.27 -20.58 -8.72
CA GLY A 440 -10.33 -21.20 -9.54
C GLY A 440 -10.22 -22.71 -9.84
N ASP A 441 -9.00 -23.27 -9.88
CA ASP A 441 -8.78 -24.71 -10.02
C ASP A 441 -8.92 -25.52 -8.71
N TRP A 442 -9.54 -24.93 -7.67
CA TRP A 442 -9.57 -25.43 -6.28
C TRP A 442 -8.17 -25.67 -5.69
N ARG A 443 -7.16 -25.03 -6.29
CA ARG A 443 -5.77 -25.11 -5.84
C ARG A 443 -5.60 -24.18 -4.65
N ARG A 444 -5.10 -24.74 -3.55
CA ARG A 444 -4.70 -23.97 -2.38
C ARG A 444 -3.30 -23.39 -2.59
N LEU A 445 -3.16 -22.08 -2.39
CA LEU A 445 -1.87 -21.42 -2.26
C LEU A 445 -1.72 -20.89 -0.85
N TYR A 446 -0.53 -21.00 -0.29
CA TYR A 446 -0.20 -20.43 1.01
C TYR A 446 0.30 -19.00 0.83
N VAL A 447 -0.03 -18.14 1.79
CA VAL A 447 0.35 -16.73 1.79
C VAL A 447 1.25 -16.48 3.00
N ALA A 448 2.36 -15.78 2.79
CA ALA A 448 3.24 -15.35 3.88
C ALA A 448 3.71 -13.91 3.69
N GLY A 449 3.58 -13.11 4.74
CA GLY A 449 4.06 -11.72 4.79
C GLY A 449 5.46 -11.61 5.38
N ALA A 450 6.25 -10.70 4.80
CA ALA A 450 7.60 -10.33 5.19
C ALA A 450 7.72 -8.80 5.27
N PRO A 451 7.15 -8.15 6.31
CA PRO A 451 6.96 -6.70 6.36
C PRO A 451 8.25 -5.88 6.44
N ARG A 452 9.39 -6.52 6.74
CA ARG A 452 10.70 -5.87 6.79
C ARG A 452 11.55 -6.08 5.54
N PHE A 453 11.08 -6.88 4.57
CA PHE A 453 11.83 -7.12 3.35
C PHE A 453 12.20 -5.80 2.64
N LYS A 454 13.49 -5.57 2.41
CA LYS A 454 14.06 -4.32 1.86
C LYS A 454 13.53 -3.05 2.57
N HIS A 455 13.14 -3.18 3.83
CA HIS A 455 12.45 -2.15 4.63
C HIS A 455 11.14 -1.62 4.01
N LYS A 456 10.62 -2.23 2.95
CA LYS A 456 9.35 -1.83 2.30
C LYS A 456 8.22 -2.81 2.59
N GLY A 457 8.55 -4.08 2.80
CA GLY A 457 7.61 -5.17 2.99
C GLY A 457 7.33 -5.92 1.69
N LYS A 458 6.93 -7.18 1.84
CA LYS A 458 6.62 -8.11 0.75
C LYS A 458 5.61 -9.15 1.22
N VAL A 459 4.79 -9.65 0.32
CA VAL A 459 3.92 -10.81 0.54
C VAL A 459 4.15 -11.80 -0.60
N ILE A 460 4.31 -13.08 -0.28
CA ILE A 460 4.46 -14.15 -1.28
C ILE A 460 3.27 -15.11 -1.22
N LEU A 461 2.87 -15.59 -2.40
CA LEU A 461 1.93 -16.69 -2.58
C LEU A 461 2.71 -17.87 -3.15
N PHE A 462 2.60 -19.03 -2.51
CA PHE A 462 3.39 -20.19 -2.87
C PHE A 462 2.63 -21.51 -2.68
N ASP A 463 3.01 -22.50 -3.46
CA ASP A 463 2.65 -23.90 -3.25
C ASP A 463 3.76 -24.60 -2.44
N LEU A 464 3.36 -25.60 -1.64
CA LEU A 464 4.26 -26.41 -0.83
C LEU A 464 4.10 -27.87 -1.22
N THR A 465 5.13 -28.45 -1.83
CA THR A 465 5.10 -29.86 -2.24
C THR A 465 5.20 -30.80 -1.03
N PRO A 466 4.77 -32.07 -1.16
CA PRO A 466 4.94 -33.07 -0.11
C PRO A 466 6.41 -33.30 0.28
N GLU A 467 7.36 -33.02 -0.61
CA GLU A 467 8.79 -33.10 -0.36
C GLU A 467 9.34 -31.88 0.42
N GLY A 468 8.52 -30.84 0.61
CA GLY A 468 8.90 -29.60 1.29
C GLY A 468 9.47 -28.51 0.37
N ASP A 469 9.38 -28.68 -0.96
CA ASP A 469 9.81 -27.67 -1.92
C ASP A 469 8.77 -26.55 -2.01
N VAL A 470 9.26 -25.32 -2.16
CA VAL A 470 8.43 -24.11 -2.25
C VAL A 470 8.41 -23.62 -3.70
N ILE A 471 7.21 -23.55 -4.28
CA ILE A 471 7.01 -22.99 -5.63
C ILE A 471 6.29 -21.66 -5.50
N ILE A 472 7.03 -20.57 -5.67
CA ILE A 472 6.48 -19.23 -5.55
C ILE A 472 5.68 -18.88 -6.81
N THR A 473 4.36 -18.75 -6.64
CA THR A 473 3.42 -18.40 -7.71
C THR A 473 3.40 -16.89 -7.94
N GLN A 474 3.41 -16.10 -6.87
CA GLN A 474 3.34 -14.64 -6.97
C GLN A 474 4.08 -13.96 -5.81
N ALA A 475 4.65 -12.79 -6.09
CA ALA A 475 5.31 -11.93 -5.11
C ALA A 475 4.81 -10.49 -5.23
N LEU A 476 4.24 -9.97 -4.15
CA LEU A 476 3.66 -8.63 -4.03
C LEU A 476 4.58 -7.75 -3.18
N ASN A 477 5.04 -6.63 -3.72
CA ASN A 477 6.04 -5.78 -3.04
C ASN A 477 5.40 -4.48 -2.53
N GLY A 478 5.79 -4.07 -1.33
CA GLY A 478 5.42 -2.77 -0.77
C GLY A 478 6.07 -1.59 -1.49
N GLU A 479 5.34 -0.49 -1.60
CA GLU A 479 5.77 0.70 -2.35
C GLU A 479 6.71 1.60 -1.51
N GLN A 480 6.37 1.79 -0.24
CA GLN A 480 6.97 2.79 0.66
C GLN A 480 7.81 2.12 1.76
N ILE A 481 9.00 2.69 2.00
CA ILE A 481 9.89 2.27 3.08
C ILE A 481 9.26 2.55 4.45
N GLY A 482 9.42 1.63 5.40
CA GLY A 482 8.86 1.73 6.75
C GLY A 482 7.36 1.49 6.83
N SER A 483 6.65 1.28 5.71
CA SER A 483 5.19 1.14 5.70
C SER A 483 4.69 -0.15 6.33
N TYR A 484 5.58 -1.14 6.51
CA TYR A 484 5.30 -2.43 7.12
C TYR A 484 4.29 -3.26 6.31
N PHE A 485 4.35 -3.15 4.97
CA PHE A 485 3.47 -3.86 4.03
C PHE A 485 3.56 -5.39 4.19
N GLY A 486 2.43 -6.05 4.41
CA GLY A 486 2.36 -7.50 4.66
C GLY A 486 2.38 -7.89 6.14
N SER A 487 2.25 -6.91 7.05
CA SER A 487 2.14 -7.16 8.48
C SER A 487 0.76 -7.60 8.95
N GLU A 488 -0.26 -7.37 8.14
CA GLU A 488 -1.59 -7.97 8.24
C GLU A 488 -2.05 -8.37 6.84
N VAL A 489 -2.57 -9.59 6.71
CA VAL A 489 -3.11 -10.13 5.46
C VAL A 489 -4.48 -10.71 5.76
N CYS A 490 -5.48 -10.34 4.97
CA CYS A 490 -6.84 -10.83 5.12
C CYS A 490 -7.32 -11.38 3.78
N VAL A 491 -7.90 -12.58 3.83
CA VAL A 491 -8.38 -13.33 2.67
C VAL A 491 -9.90 -13.34 2.75
N VAL A 492 -10.57 -12.95 1.65
CA VAL A 492 -12.04 -12.83 1.61
C VAL A 492 -12.56 -13.58 0.39
N ASP A 493 -13.44 -14.54 0.67
CA ASP A 493 -14.40 -15.12 -0.26
C ASP A 493 -15.70 -14.34 -0.03
N VAL A 494 -16.05 -13.46 -0.97
CA VAL A 494 -17.12 -12.46 -0.78
C VAL A 494 -18.47 -13.08 -1.05
N ASP A 495 -18.61 -13.91 -2.08
CA ASP A 495 -19.87 -14.57 -2.45
C ASP A 495 -20.07 -15.95 -1.81
N GLN A 496 -19.11 -16.40 -1.01
CA GLN A 496 -19.12 -17.65 -0.24
C GLN A 496 -19.19 -18.89 -1.13
N ASP A 497 -18.60 -18.86 -2.32
CA ASP A 497 -18.56 -19.99 -3.25
C ASP A 497 -17.43 -21.01 -2.96
N GLY A 498 -16.53 -20.68 -2.03
CA GLY A 498 -15.37 -21.47 -1.62
C GLY A 498 -14.07 -21.09 -2.32
N ILE A 499 -14.10 -20.14 -3.26
CA ILE A 499 -12.94 -19.56 -3.95
C ILE A 499 -12.64 -18.20 -3.33
N THR A 500 -11.36 -17.86 -3.23
CA THR A 500 -10.94 -16.56 -2.74
C THR A 500 -11.06 -15.50 -3.82
N ASP A 501 -11.95 -14.54 -3.64
CA ASP A 501 -12.09 -13.38 -4.53
C ASP A 501 -11.02 -12.31 -4.29
N ILE A 502 -10.71 -12.03 -3.01
CA ILE A 502 -9.92 -10.87 -2.61
C ILE A 502 -8.83 -11.25 -1.62
N LEU A 503 -7.64 -10.72 -1.89
CA LEU A 503 -6.51 -10.66 -0.98
C LEU A 503 -6.25 -9.22 -0.55
N LEU A 504 -6.43 -8.94 0.74
CA LEU A 504 -6.16 -7.65 1.36
C LEU A 504 -4.80 -7.67 2.04
N ILE A 505 -3.98 -6.65 1.78
CA ILE A 505 -2.65 -6.52 2.39
C ILE A 505 -2.53 -5.15 3.04
N ALA A 506 -2.27 -5.13 4.35
CA ALA A 506 -2.11 -3.89 5.08
C ALA A 506 -0.64 -3.42 5.16
N ALA A 507 -0.51 -2.11 5.23
CA ALA A 507 0.70 -1.35 5.53
C ALA A 507 0.36 -0.30 6.60
N PRO A 508 0.17 -0.72 7.88
CA PRO A 508 -0.34 0.15 8.93
C PRO A 508 0.61 1.32 9.26
N MET A 509 1.91 1.19 9.00
CA MET A 509 2.88 2.27 9.21
C MET A 509 3.08 3.15 7.97
N PHE A 510 2.20 3.04 6.96
CA PHE A 510 2.25 3.89 5.78
C PHE A 510 2.14 5.37 6.17
N LEU A 511 3.13 6.14 5.72
CA LEU A 511 3.24 7.57 5.94
C LEU A 511 2.40 8.34 4.92
N GLY A 512 1.31 8.92 5.38
CA GLY A 512 0.39 9.73 4.59
C GLY A 512 0.71 11.23 4.63
N ALA A 513 -0.31 12.05 4.34
CA ALA A 513 -0.18 13.49 4.36
C ALA A 513 0.27 14.01 5.74
N GLY A 514 1.16 15.00 5.76
CA GLY A 514 1.65 15.60 7.00
C GLY A 514 2.64 14.75 7.79
N ASN A 515 3.27 13.73 7.16
CA ASN A 515 4.20 12.79 7.81
C ASN A 515 3.56 12.07 9.00
N LYS A 516 2.30 11.68 8.85
CA LYS A 516 1.54 10.92 9.84
C LYS A 516 1.41 9.46 9.42
N GLU A 517 1.47 8.53 10.36
CA GLU A 517 1.28 7.10 10.13
C GLU A 517 -0.22 6.82 9.91
N THR A 518 -0.73 7.23 8.74
CA THR A 518 -2.15 7.07 8.42
C THR A 518 -2.53 5.61 8.26
N GLY A 519 -1.59 4.76 7.83
CA GLY A 519 -1.85 3.38 7.43
C GLY A 519 -2.57 3.30 6.08
N LYS A 520 -2.52 2.12 5.46
CA LYS A 520 -3.09 1.86 4.14
C LYS A 520 -3.40 0.37 3.98
N VAL A 521 -4.54 0.04 3.41
CA VAL A 521 -4.92 -1.35 3.07
C VAL A 521 -5.08 -1.45 1.56
N TYR A 522 -4.29 -2.32 0.94
CA TYR A 522 -4.28 -2.59 -0.49
C TYR A 522 -5.25 -3.73 -0.80
N VAL A 523 -6.03 -3.56 -1.86
CA VAL A 523 -7.00 -4.55 -2.35
C VAL A 523 -6.42 -5.22 -3.59
N TYR A 524 -6.34 -6.55 -3.58
CA TYR A 524 -6.03 -7.34 -4.76
C TYR A 524 -7.17 -8.30 -5.05
N CYS A 525 -7.64 -8.35 -6.29
CA CYS A 525 -8.73 -9.25 -6.70
C CYS A 525 -8.16 -10.39 -7.54
N LEU A 526 -8.82 -11.54 -7.51
CA LEU A 526 -8.47 -12.70 -8.31
C LEU A 526 -8.61 -12.37 -9.81
N ASP A 527 -7.54 -12.60 -10.57
CA ASP A 527 -7.46 -12.43 -12.03
C ASP A 527 -6.74 -13.66 -12.61
N GLY A 528 -7.52 -14.64 -13.07
CA GLY A 528 -7.03 -15.96 -13.46
C GLY A 528 -6.51 -16.75 -12.25
N ASP A 529 -5.22 -17.11 -12.26
CA ASP A 529 -4.57 -17.90 -11.21
C ASP A 529 -3.83 -17.05 -10.15
N GLY A 530 -3.92 -15.72 -10.23
CA GLY A 530 -3.20 -14.79 -9.36
C GLY A 530 -4.02 -13.57 -8.98
N PHE A 531 -3.42 -12.65 -8.22
CA PHE A 531 -4.11 -11.51 -7.64
C PHE A 531 -3.62 -10.19 -8.25
N ALA A 532 -4.50 -9.45 -8.91
CA ALA A 532 -4.20 -8.16 -9.54
C ALA A 532 -4.59 -6.98 -8.62
N PRO A 533 -3.82 -5.87 -8.60
CA PRO A 533 -4.12 -4.73 -7.73
C PRO A 533 -5.40 -4.01 -8.18
N ASN A 534 -6.34 -3.81 -7.24
CA ASN A 534 -7.64 -3.17 -7.47
C ASN A 534 -7.87 -1.94 -6.56
N GLY A 535 -6.81 -1.22 -6.23
CA GLY A 535 -6.87 0.00 -5.42
C GLY A 535 -6.71 -0.26 -3.92
N THR A 536 -7.29 0.62 -3.09
CA THR A 536 -7.12 0.63 -1.62
C THR A 536 -8.41 1.00 -0.91
N LEU A 537 -8.59 0.51 0.32
CA LEU A 537 -9.71 0.92 1.17
C LEU A 537 -9.55 2.38 1.63
N HIS A 538 -10.66 3.10 1.69
CA HIS A 538 -10.69 4.49 2.15
C HIS A 538 -10.95 4.55 3.65
N SER A 539 -10.11 5.28 4.39
CA SER A 539 -10.31 5.62 5.80
C SER A 539 -10.71 7.09 5.96
N GLN A 540 -10.75 7.60 7.20
CA GLN A 540 -11.09 9.01 7.44
C GLN A 540 -10.11 9.96 6.72
N LYS A 541 -10.65 10.99 6.04
CA LYS A 541 -9.84 11.96 5.26
C LYS A 541 -8.92 12.84 6.11
N LYS A 542 -9.09 12.85 7.43
CA LYS A 542 -8.29 13.63 8.38
C LYS A 542 -6.94 12.94 8.55
N ALA A 543 -5.86 13.63 8.19
CA ALA A 543 -4.50 13.13 8.41
C ALA A 543 -4.19 13.04 9.91
N GLN A 544 -3.89 11.82 10.39
CA GLN A 544 -3.54 11.51 11.78
C GLN A 544 -2.76 10.20 11.84
N ASP A 545 -2.12 9.93 12.97
CA ASP A 545 -1.45 8.66 13.23
C ASP A 545 -2.53 7.62 13.55
N ALA A 546 -3.13 7.01 12.53
CA ALA A 546 -4.26 6.08 12.70
C ALA A 546 -3.81 4.62 12.76
N ARG A 547 -2.70 4.29 12.08
CA ARG A 547 -2.31 2.91 11.76
C ARG A 547 -3.46 2.08 11.20
N PHE A 548 -4.21 2.65 10.27
CA PHE A 548 -5.30 1.97 9.60
C PHE A 548 -4.83 0.67 8.91
N GLY A 549 -5.51 -0.44 9.17
CA GLY A 549 -5.11 -1.77 8.72
C GLY A 549 -4.24 -2.52 9.73
N TYR A 550 -4.19 -2.10 10.99
CA TYR A 550 -3.41 -2.79 12.03
C TYR A 550 -3.92 -4.20 12.31
N ALA A 551 -5.24 -4.38 12.27
CA ALA A 551 -5.91 -5.67 12.38
C ALA A 551 -7.07 -5.71 11.39
N MET A 552 -7.34 -6.89 10.81
CA MET A 552 -8.46 -7.11 9.90
C MET A 552 -9.20 -8.40 10.27
N ALA A 553 -10.51 -8.42 10.08
CA ALA A 553 -11.32 -9.62 10.25
C ALA A 553 -12.46 -9.65 9.23
N VAL A 554 -12.76 -10.85 8.71
CA VAL A 554 -13.93 -11.08 7.87
C VAL A 554 -15.12 -11.37 8.76
N ALA A 555 -16.25 -10.74 8.45
CA ALA A 555 -17.55 -11.03 9.04
C ALA A 555 -18.42 -11.69 7.97
N PRO A 556 -19.01 -12.88 8.22
CA PRO A 556 -19.71 -13.64 7.18
C PRO A 556 -20.79 -12.88 6.40
N ASP A 557 -21.65 -12.11 7.07
CA ASP A 557 -22.66 -11.24 6.45
C ASP A 557 -23.33 -10.40 7.56
N LEU A 558 -22.94 -9.12 7.72
CA LEU A 558 -23.50 -8.24 8.76
C LEU A 558 -24.79 -7.57 8.31
N ASN A 559 -24.97 -7.33 7.00
CA ASN A 559 -26.12 -6.61 6.45
C ASN A 559 -27.23 -7.53 5.91
N HIS A 560 -26.99 -8.84 5.93
CA HIS A 560 -27.85 -9.89 5.39
C HIS A 560 -28.13 -9.72 3.88
N ASP A 561 -27.10 -9.41 3.10
CA ASP A 561 -27.17 -9.32 1.64
C ASP A 561 -26.65 -10.54 0.88
N GLY A 562 -26.10 -11.51 1.60
CA GLY A 562 -25.50 -12.72 1.05
C GLY A 562 -24.01 -12.59 0.77
N TYR A 563 -23.38 -11.44 1.05
CA TYR A 563 -21.96 -11.20 0.82
C TYR A 563 -21.19 -11.00 2.14
N ALA A 564 -19.93 -11.43 2.15
CA ALA A 564 -19.04 -11.24 3.28
C ALA A 564 -18.56 -9.79 3.44
N ASP A 565 -18.56 -9.34 4.69
CA ASP A 565 -18.18 -8.01 5.11
C ASP A 565 -16.77 -7.99 5.72
N LEU A 566 -16.18 -6.80 5.79
CA LEU A 566 -14.82 -6.62 6.30
C LEU A 566 -14.77 -5.61 7.44
N LEU A 567 -14.04 -5.98 8.49
CA LEU A 567 -13.70 -5.14 9.62
C LEU A 567 -12.23 -4.72 9.56
N VAL A 568 -11.95 -3.43 9.77
CA VAL A 568 -10.57 -2.90 9.76
C VAL A 568 -10.33 -2.02 10.98
N GLY A 569 -9.27 -2.34 11.73
CA GLY A 569 -8.85 -1.62 12.93
C GLY A 569 -7.87 -0.48 12.65
N ALA A 570 -8.03 0.63 13.39
CA ALA A 570 -7.13 1.79 13.39
C ALA A 570 -6.87 2.23 14.85
N PRO A 571 -6.07 1.47 15.61
CA PRO A 571 -5.95 1.64 17.06
C PRO A 571 -5.31 2.97 17.50
N LEU A 572 -4.55 3.64 16.64
CA LEU A 572 -3.91 4.92 17.02
C LEU A 572 -4.77 6.14 16.69
N GLU A 573 -5.90 5.95 15.98
CA GLU A 573 -6.76 7.04 15.55
C GLU A 573 -7.37 7.81 16.74
N ASP A 574 -7.73 9.08 16.52
CA ASP A 574 -8.33 9.96 17.54
C ASP A 574 -7.49 10.06 18.83
N ASP A 575 -6.19 10.33 18.68
CA ASP A 575 -5.23 10.47 19.80
C ASP A 575 -5.11 9.19 20.64
N HIS A 576 -4.84 8.08 19.94
CA HIS A 576 -4.67 6.74 20.52
C HIS A 576 -5.93 6.13 21.14
N GLN A 577 -7.11 6.74 20.97
CA GLN A 577 -8.36 6.14 21.46
C GLN A 577 -8.79 4.96 20.58
N GLY A 578 -8.46 5.02 19.29
CA GLY A 578 -8.68 3.97 18.31
C GLY A 578 -10.05 4.02 17.65
N ALA A 579 -10.16 3.37 16.49
CA ALA A 579 -11.40 3.26 15.71
C ALA A 579 -11.51 1.92 15.00
N LEU A 580 -12.76 1.54 14.71
CA LEU A 580 -13.13 0.38 13.89
C LEU A 580 -13.89 0.85 12.65
N TYR A 581 -13.58 0.26 11.50
CA TYR A 581 -14.25 0.52 10.23
C TYR A 581 -14.93 -0.74 9.72
N ILE A 582 -16.10 -0.58 9.11
CA ILE A 582 -16.89 -1.66 8.50
C ILE A 582 -17.07 -1.36 7.02
N TYR A 583 -16.76 -2.34 6.17
CA TYR A 583 -16.88 -2.29 4.72
C TYR A 583 -17.79 -3.42 4.25
N HIS A 584 -18.64 -3.12 3.26
CA HIS A 584 -19.54 -4.12 2.68
C HIS A 584 -18.93 -4.85 1.49
N GLY A 585 -19.21 -6.15 1.42
CA GLY A 585 -19.08 -6.95 0.21
C GLY A 585 -20.17 -6.61 -0.79
N ASP A 586 -19.89 -6.85 -2.08
CA ASP A 586 -20.86 -6.74 -3.17
C ASP A 586 -20.35 -7.61 -4.32
N GLU A 587 -21.10 -8.65 -4.66
CA GLU A 587 -20.69 -9.69 -5.62
C GLU A 587 -19.34 -10.31 -5.23
N TYR A 588 -18.27 -10.02 -5.99
CA TYR A 588 -16.91 -10.54 -5.80
C TYR A 588 -15.92 -9.43 -5.39
N TYR A 589 -16.41 -8.27 -4.93
CA TYR A 589 -15.58 -7.14 -4.51
C TYR A 589 -15.98 -6.57 -3.14
N ILE A 590 -15.05 -5.86 -2.49
CA ILE A 590 -15.32 -5.05 -1.30
C ILE A 590 -15.48 -3.59 -1.72
N ILE A 591 -16.57 -2.95 -1.30
CA ILE A 591 -16.82 -1.54 -1.56
C ILE A 591 -15.74 -0.71 -0.82
N PRO A 592 -14.91 0.09 -1.52
CA PRO A 592 -13.77 0.77 -0.88
C PRO A 592 -14.14 1.84 0.16
N GLN A 593 -15.40 2.28 0.20
CA GLN A 593 -15.91 3.28 1.13
C GLN A 593 -16.53 2.59 2.34
N TYR A 594 -16.03 2.90 3.54
CA TYR A 594 -16.61 2.37 4.77
C TYR A 594 -18.06 2.82 4.94
N LYS A 595 -18.86 1.95 5.56
CA LYS A 595 -20.30 2.14 5.79
C LYS A 595 -20.59 2.59 7.21
N GLN A 596 -19.72 2.19 8.14
CA GLN A 596 -19.73 2.69 9.50
C GLN A 596 -18.31 2.77 10.05
N ARG A 597 -18.07 3.84 10.79
CA ARG A 597 -16.86 4.06 11.57
C ARG A 597 -17.26 4.20 13.04
N ILE A 598 -16.67 3.39 13.90
CA ILE A 598 -16.93 3.35 15.34
C ILE A 598 -15.68 3.85 16.08
N PRO A 599 -15.66 5.12 16.52
CA PRO A 599 -14.56 5.61 17.35
C PRO A 599 -14.67 5.06 18.77
N GLY A 600 -13.55 4.63 19.37
CA GLY A 600 -13.51 4.18 20.76
C GLY A 600 -14.04 5.23 21.74
N SER A 601 -13.81 6.51 21.42
CA SER A 601 -14.32 7.67 22.17
C SER A 601 -15.85 7.72 22.33
N SER A 602 -16.59 7.16 21.36
CA SER A 602 -18.05 7.10 21.40
C SER A 602 -18.58 6.01 22.32
N LEU A 603 -17.76 4.99 22.61
CA LEU A 603 -18.12 3.85 23.46
C LEU A 603 -17.76 4.13 24.91
N SER A 604 -16.55 4.64 25.16
CA SER A 604 -16.08 5.06 26.48
C SER A 604 -14.89 5.99 26.35
N ALA A 605 -14.88 7.08 27.14
CA ALA A 605 -13.82 8.08 27.12
C ALA A 605 -12.45 7.56 27.58
N GLY A 606 -12.39 6.40 28.24
CA GLY A 606 -11.16 5.78 28.74
C GLY A 606 -10.54 4.74 27.81
N LEU A 607 -11.16 4.42 26.67
CA LEU A 607 -10.63 3.42 25.75
C LEU A 607 -9.37 3.94 25.05
N GLN A 608 -8.38 3.06 24.95
CA GLN A 608 -7.15 3.28 24.18
C GLN A 608 -6.85 2.08 23.31
N TYR A 609 -6.26 2.31 22.14
CA TYR A 609 -5.91 1.30 21.17
C TYR A 609 -7.08 0.40 20.75
N PHE A 610 -8.29 0.96 20.73
CA PHE A 610 -9.49 0.26 20.27
C PHE A 610 -9.36 -0.14 18.80
N GLY A 611 -9.57 -1.42 18.48
CA GLY A 611 -9.38 -1.97 17.14
C GLY A 611 -7.99 -2.58 16.92
N ARG A 612 -7.24 -2.88 17.98
CA ARG A 612 -5.93 -3.57 17.87
C ARG A 612 -6.03 -5.06 17.54
N SER A 613 -7.18 -5.69 17.80
CA SER A 613 -7.50 -7.07 17.46
C SER A 613 -9.01 -7.22 17.28
N LEU A 614 -9.43 -8.12 16.40
CA LEU A 614 -10.82 -8.23 15.93
C LEU A 614 -11.24 -9.70 15.81
N SER A 615 -12.51 -9.98 16.10
CA SER A 615 -13.14 -11.29 15.85
C SER A 615 -14.65 -11.10 15.61
N ALA A 616 -15.17 -11.74 14.54
CA ALA A 616 -16.55 -11.64 14.08
C ALA A 616 -17.01 -12.95 13.42
N LEU A 617 -17.20 -13.97 14.25
CA LEU A 617 -17.44 -15.36 13.86
C LEU A 617 -18.84 -15.86 14.24
N MET A 618 -19.44 -15.36 15.32
CA MET A 618 -20.72 -15.87 15.84
C MET A 618 -21.54 -14.82 16.59
N ASP A 619 -22.83 -15.13 16.75
CA ASP A 619 -23.74 -14.49 17.70
C ASP A 619 -23.30 -14.84 19.13
N LEU A 620 -23.02 -13.84 19.97
CA LEU A 620 -22.65 -14.03 21.37
C LEU A 620 -23.77 -13.73 22.37
N ASP A 621 -24.86 -13.07 21.97
CA ASP A 621 -25.93 -12.65 22.88
C ASP A 621 -27.28 -13.40 22.71
N GLY A 622 -27.37 -14.25 21.69
CA GLY A 622 -28.52 -15.12 21.42
C GLY A 622 -29.61 -14.48 20.58
N ASP A 623 -29.36 -13.36 19.89
CA ASP A 623 -30.35 -12.69 19.05
C ASP A 623 -30.34 -13.13 17.57
N GLU A 624 -29.54 -14.16 17.23
CA GLU A 624 -29.32 -14.69 15.88
C GLU A 624 -28.58 -13.74 14.92
N LEU A 625 -28.06 -12.61 15.41
CA LEU A 625 -27.23 -11.68 14.63
C LEU A 625 -25.76 -11.83 15.01
N LEU A 626 -24.87 -11.55 14.06
CA LEU A 626 -23.44 -11.66 14.29
C LEU A 626 -22.95 -10.54 15.23
N ASP A 627 -22.19 -10.88 16.26
CA ASP A 627 -21.59 -9.91 17.17
C ASP A 627 -20.13 -9.62 16.83
N LEU A 628 -19.62 -8.46 17.25
CA LEU A 628 -18.23 -8.06 17.04
C LEU A 628 -17.46 -8.00 18.37
N ALA A 629 -16.38 -8.77 18.47
CA ALA A 629 -15.41 -8.65 19.57
C ALA A 629 -14.18 -7.85 19.14
N VAL A 630 -13.85 -6.82 19.92
CA VAL A 630 -12.78 -5.85 19.61
C VAL A 630 -11.85 -5.70 20.80
N GLY A 631 -10.56 -5.92 20.58
CA GLY A 631 -9.53 -5.67 21.58
C GLY A 631 -9.18 -4.19 21.71
N ALA A 632 -8.81 -3.79 22.92
CA ALA A 632 -8.28 -2.48 23.28
C ALA A 632 -7.22 -2.65 24.38
N GLN A 633 -6.57 -1.58 24.82
CA GLN A 633 -5.64 -1.66 25.95
C GLN A 633 -6.40 -1.84 27.26
N GLY A 634 -6.10 -2.93 27.99
CA GLY A 634 -6.73 -3.24 29.28
C GLY A 634 -8.21 -3.63 29.17
N THR A 635 -8.75 -3.70 27.96
CA THR A 635 -10.18 -3.90 27.73
C THR A 635 -10.44 -4.74 26.48
N ALA A 636 -11.58 -5.45 26.50
CA ALA A 636 -12.16 -6.09 25.32
C ALA A 636 -13.63 -5.65 25.23
N VAL A 637 -14.09 -5.34 24.03
CA VAL A 637 -15.41 -4.75 23.79
C VAL A 637 -16.22 -5.68 22.90
N LEU A 638 -17.44 -5.99 23.34
CA LEU A 638 -18.44 -6.66 22.53
C LEU A 638 -19.45 -5.63 22.03
N LEU A 639 -19.60 -5.57 20.71
CA LEU A 639 -20.58 -4.74 20.02
C LEU A 639 -21.62 -5.65 19.37
N LYS A 640 -22.89 -5.29 19.55
CA LYS A 640 -24.01 -6.08 19.07
C LYS A 640 -24.50 -5.59 17.73
N SER A 641 -24.93 -6.50 16.86
CA SER A 641 -25.66 -6.11 15.65
C SER A 641 -27.10 -5.74 15.97
N ARG A 642 -27.77 -5.07 15.02
CA ARG A 642 -29.19 -4.70 15.13
C ARG A 642 -29.92 -5.18 13.89
N SER A 643 -31.18 -5.59 14.08
CA SER A 643 -32.04 -6.03 12.99
C SER A 643 -32.26 -4.93 11.94
N ILE A 644 -32.19 -5.29 10.66
CA ILE A 644 -32.36 -4.38 9.53
C ILE A 644 -33.78 -4.54 8.94
N VAL A 645 -34.48 -3.42 8.72
CA VAL A 645 -35.82 -3.40 8.11
C VAL A 645 -35.90 -2.53 6.86
N GLN A 646 -36.73 -2.96 5.91
CA GLN A 646 -37.11 -2.21 4.72
C GLN A 646 -38.55 -1.71 4.84
N ILE A 647 -38.77 -0.41 4.69
CA ILE A 647 -40.10 0.21 4.82
C ILE A 647 -40.57 0.73 3.47
N ASN A 648 -41.55 0.03 2.89
CA ASN A 648 -42.20 0.42 1.65
C ASN A 648 -43.40 1.34 1.94
N VAL A 649 -43.48 2.46 1.22
CA VAL A 649 -44.53 3.48 1.42
C VAL A 649 -45.39 3.64 0.18
N SER A 650 -46.71 3.63 0.36
CA SER A 650 -47.67 4.00 -0.68
C SER A 650 -48.50 5.23 -0.27
N LEU A 651 -48.75 6.13 -1.23
CA LEU A 651 -49.42 7.42 -1.01
C LEU A 651 -50.51 7.66 -2.05
N SER A 652 -51.76 7.85 -1.61
CA SER A 652 -52.92 8.14 -2.46
C SER A 652 -53.73 9.34 -1.96
N PHE A 653 -54.47 9.99 -2.87
CA PHE A 653 -55.29 11.18 -2.56
C PHE A 653 -56.71 11.00 -3.09
N GLN A 654 -57.69 11.42 -2.31
CA GLN A 654 -59.09 11.41 -2.70
C GLN A 654 -59.76 12.75 -2.34
N PRO A 655 -60.28 13.51 -3.33
CA PRO A 655 -60.16 13.33 -4.78
C PRO A 655 -58.70 13.49 -5.30
N HIS A 656 -58.41 13.07 -6.53
CA HIS A 656 -57.06 13.11 -7.10
C HIS A 656 -56.58 14.51 -7.55
N SER A 657 -57.49 15.49 -7.64
CA SER A 657 -57.22 16.87 -8.02
C SER A 657 -58.11 17.85 -7.22
N ILE A 658 -57.67 19.10 -7.14
CA ILE A 658 -58.33 20.17 -6.38
C ILE A 658 -59.24 20.95 -7.31
N ASN A 659 -60.56 20.87 -7.07
CA ASN A 659 -61.53 21.70 -7.75
C ASN A 659 -61.64 23.07 -7.05
N VAL A 660 -61.38 24.14 -7.79
CA VAL A 660 -61.42 25.53 -7.29
C VAL A 660 -62.84 26.10 -7.29
N ILE A 661 -63.69 25.60 -8.20
CA ILE A 661 -65.05 26.09 -8.46
C ILE A 661 -66.04 25.35 -7.54
N GLN A 662 -65.96 24.02 -7.49
CA GLN A 662 -66.80 23.19 -6.64
C GLN A 662 -66.09 22.88 -5.32
N LYS A 663 -66.36 23.72 -4.31
CA LYS A 663 -65.88 23.53 -2.95
C LYS A 663 -66.74 22.49 -2.24
N ASN A 664 -66.15 21.35 -1.88
CA ASN A 664 -66.85 20.16 -1.40
C ASN A 664 -67.04 20.12 0.12
N CYS A 665 -66.53 21.10 0.87
CA CYS A 665 -66.65 21.15 2.33
C CYS A 665 -66.61 22.58 2.87
N HIS A 666 -67.02 22.74 4.13
CA HIS A 666 -66.96 24.00 4.87
C HIS A 666 -66.00 23.84 6.07
N ARG A 667 -64.90 24.60 6.08
CA ARG A 667 -63.84 24.55 7.12
C ARG A 667 -63.44 25.96 7.53
N ALA A 668 -63.24 26.19 8.84
CA ALA A 668 -62.88 27.50 9.39
C ALA A 668 -63.80 28.67 8.95
N GLY A 669 -65.10 28.39 8.76
CA GLY A 669 -66.10 29.40 8.35
C GLY A 669 -66.07 29.78 6.86
N ARG A 670 -65.33 29.03 6.01
CA ARG A 670 -65.21 29.27 4.57
C ARG A 670 -65.43 27.98 3.79
N ASP A 671 -66.03 28.11 2.61
CA ASP A 671 -66.05 27.02 1.64
C ASP A 671 -64.62 26.73 1.19
N SER A 672 -64.23 25.45 1.24
CA SER A 672 -62.87 24.97 0.96
C SER A 672 -62.93 23.68 0.14
N ALA A 673 -61.83 23.34 -0.52
CA ALA A 673 -61.66 22.04 -1.17
C ALA A 673 -60.97 21.07 -0.19
N CYS A 674 -61.71 20.11 0.36
CA CYS A 674 -61.21 19.06 1.24
C CYS A 674 -60.73 17.84 0.46
N LEU A 675 -59.60 17.28 0.90
CA LEU A 675 -58.98 16.09 0.37
C LEU A 675 -58.51 15.20 1.52
N ASN A 676 -58.49 13.90 1.28
CA ASN A 676 -57.89 12.92 2.18
C ASN A 676 -56.63 12.34 1.53
N ALA A 677 -55.49 12.42 2.23
CA ALA A 677 -54.29 11.70 1.88
C ALA A 677 -54.22 10.38 2.66
N THR A 678 -54.11 9.25 1.98
CA THR A 678 -53.91 7.94 2.62
C THR A 678 -52.47 7.50 2.43
N VAL A 679 -51.78 7.25 3.55
CA VAL A 679 -50.39 6.81 3.63
C VAL A 679 -50.38 5.39 4.16
N CYS A 680 -49.78 4.44 3.45
CA CYS A 680 -49.61 3.08 3.95
C CYS A 680 -48.13 2.69 4.04
N PHE A 681 -47.78 1.95 5.10
CA PHE A 681 -46.45 1.41 5.37
C PHE A 681 -46.50 -0.11 5.36
N LEU A 682 -45.55 -0.73 4.67
CA LEU A 682 -45.26 -2.17 4.74
C LEU A 682 -43.80 -2.33 5.14
N ALA A 683 -43.54 -2.81 6.36
CA ALA A 683 -42.19 -3.10 6.84
C ALA A 683 -41.86 -4.59 6.64
N LEU A 684 -40.69 -4.88 6.09
CA LEU A 684 -40.15 -6.23 5.92
C LEU A 684 -38.81 -6.33 6.66
N SER A 685 -38.55 -7.45 7.33
CA SER A 685 -37.24 -7.71 7.94
C SER A 685 -36.29 -8.27 6.88
N ARG A 686 -35.05 -7.81 6.90
CA ARG A 686 -33.94 -8.40 6.14
C ARG A 686 -33.16 -9.38 7.01
N SER A 687 -33.00 -9.05 8.29
CA SER A 687 -32.31 -9.91 9.27
C SER A 687 -33.11 -11.18 9.59
N PRO A 688 -32.42 -12.31 9.86
CA PRO A 688 -33.03 -13.53 10.38
C PRO A 688 -33.58 -13.33 11.80
N GLY A 689 -34.43 -14.25 12.24
CA GLY A 689 -35.03 -14.23 13.59
C GLY A 689 -36.40 -13.55 13.70
N SER A 690 -37.04 -13.74 14.86
CA SER A 690 -38.42 -13.28 15.15
C SER A 690 -38.48 -11.95 15.94
N TYR A 691 -37.37 -11.22 16.02
CA TYR A 691 -37.26 -10.03 16.87
C TYR A 691 -37.96 -8.81 16.25
N GLY A 692 -38.64 -8.04 17.11
CA GLY A 692 -39.30 -6.79 16.73
C GLY A 692 -40.51 -6.97 15.82
N THR A 693 -41.52 -7.73 16.24
CA THR A 693 -42.81 -7.85 15.52
C THR A 693 -43.47 -6.49 15.23
N TYR A 694 -43.12 -5.46 16.00
CA TYR A 694 -43.47 -4.07 15.76
C TYR A 694 -42.40 -3.10 16.24
N PHE A 695 -42.40 -1.89 15.69
CA PHE A 695 -41.59 -0.78 16.16
C PHE A 695 -42.34 0.55 16.03
N ASP A 696 -41.98 1.50 16.88
CA ASP A 696 -42.54 2.85 16.84
C ASP A 696 -41.75 3.74 15.88
N MET A 697 -42.49 4.48 15.06
CA MET A 697 -41.99 5.38 14.05
C MET A 697 -42.67 6.75 14.20
N GLN A 698 -41.93 7.83 13.98
CA GLN A 698 -42.50 9.17 13.88
C GLN A 698 -42.63 9.57 12.41
N MET A 699 -43.85 9.87 12.00
CA MET A 699 -44.21 10.32 10.66
C MET A 699 -44.56 11.81 10.67
N GLY A 700 -43.89 12.58 9.83
CA GLY A 700 -44.18 13.98 9.55
C GLY A 700 -44.69 14.16 8.12
N ALA A 701 -45.80 14.88 7.96
CA ALA A 701 -46.32 15.27 6.64
C ALA A 701 -46.37 16.79 6.51
N MET A 702 -46.05 17.32 5.33
CA MET A 702 -45.99 18.75 5.05
C MET A 702 -46.65 19.08 3.71
N LEU A 703 -47.47 20.13 3.71
CA LEU A 703 -48.12 20.70 2.54
C LEU A 703 -47.37 21.97 2.09
N ASP A 704 -47.15 22.12 0.78
CA ASP A 704 -46.45 23.24 0.15
C ASP A 704 -45.05 23.52 0.79
N ASP A 705 -44.16 22.51 0.81
CA ASP A 705 -42.88 22.56 1.55
C ASP A 705 -41.94 23.73 1.19
N ARG A 706 -42.07 24.25 -0.03
CA ARG A 706 -41.23 25.32 -0.60
C ARG A 706 -41.87 26.71 -0.59
N LYS A 707 -43.12 26.85 -0.12
CA LYS A 707 -43.82 28.15 -0.12
C LYS A 707 -43.83 28.82 1.25
N ILE A 708 -43.72 30.15 1.23
CA ILE A 708 -43.76 31.01 2.42
C ILE A 708 -45.17 31.00 3.04
N LEU A 709 -46.21 31.00 2.22
CA LEU A 709 -47.61 30.90 2.63
C LEU A 709 -48.17 29.57 2.12
N ALA A 710 -48.61 28.70 3.04
CA ALA A 710 -49.21 27.42 2.71
C ALA A 710 -50.64 27.62 2.21
N ARG A 711 -50.97 27.03 1.07
CA ARG A 711 -52.32 27.11 0.48
C ARG A 711 -53.27 26.05 1.04
N ALA A 712 -52.72 25.06 1.73
CA ALA A 712 -53.46 23.98 2.36
C ALA A 712 -52.99 23.73 3.78
N LEU A 713 -53.91 23.32 4.64
CA LEU A 713 -53.66 22.99 6.04
C LEU A 713 -54.29 21.65 6.40
N PHE A 714 -53.63 20.91 7.28
CA PHE A 714 -54.19 19.69 7.86
C PHE A 714 -55.35 20.02 8.79
N ASP A 715 -56.43 19.23 8.73
CA ASP A 715 -57.66 19.49 9.49
C ASP A 715 -57.46 19.33 11.00
N TYR A 716 -56.55 18.44 11.43
CA TYR A 716 -56.35 18.13 12.84
C TYR A 716 -55.74 19.28 13.66
N ASN A 717 -54.79 20.02 13.08
CA ASN A 717 -54.03 21.04 13.80
C ASN A 717 -54.12 22.42 13.16
N SER A 718 -54.80 22.56 12.01
CA SER A 718 -54.87 23.80 11.23
C SER A 718 -53.48 24.37 10.94
N GLN A 719 -52.50 23.51 10.69
CA GLN A 719 -51.13 23.87 10.31
C GLN A 719 -50.75 23.20 8.99
N ARG A 720 -49.71 23.75 8.33
CA ARG A 720 -49.16 23.20 7.07
C ARG A 720 -48.36 21.90 7.27
N GLN A 721 -48.02 21.58 8.51
CA GLN A 721 -47.22 20.43 8.89
C GLN A 721 -47.97 19.66 9.98
N THR A 722 -47.87 18.34 9.96
CA THR A 722 -48.38 17.48 11.03
C THR A 722 -47.34 16.43 11.35
N LEU A 723 -47.31 15.99 12.61
CA LEU A 723 -46.38 15.02 13.16
C LEU A 723 -47.16 14.02 14.01
N MET A 724 -46.97 12.73 13.79
CA MET A 724 -47.63 11.68 14.56
C MET A 724 -46.71 10.49 14.81
N GLY A 725 -46.90 9.83 15.95
CA GLY A 725 -46.33 8.51 16.20
C GLY A 725 -47.21 7.44 15.55
N VAL A 726 -46.58 6.46 14.94
CA VAL A 726 -47.23 5.30 14.32
C VAL A 726 -46.48 4.04 14.75
N THR A 727 -47.21 2.99 15.09
CA THR A 727 -46.63 1.68 15.37
C THR A 727 -46.76 0.84 14.11
N VAL A 728 -45.64 0.30 13.62
CA VAL A 728 -45.58 -0.48 12.39
C VAL A 728 -45.32 -1.93 12.75
N HIS A 729 -46.15 -2.84 12.26
CA HIS A 729 -45.97 -4.28 12.40
C HIS A 729 -45.22 -4.84 11.20
N VAL A 730 -44.16 -5.62 11.46
CA VAL A 730 -43.37 -6.26 10.40
C VAL A 730 -44.23 -7.32 9.69
N GLY A 731 -44.24 -7.32 8.37
CA GLY A 731 -45.05 -8.20 7.52
C GLY A 731 -46.51 -7.77 7.32
N GLN A 732 -46.96 -6.67 7.94
CA GLN A 732 -48.33 -6.16 7.80
C GLN A 732 -48.36 -4.76 7.19
N THR A 733 -49.38 -4.50 6.36
CA THR A 733 -49.61 -3.17 5.78
C THR A 733 -50.46 -2.31 6.73
N MET A 734 -49.90 -1.19 7.19
CA MET A 734 -50.54 -0.24 8.10
C MET A 734 -50.87 1.07 7.38
N CYS A 735 -52.14 1.46 7.31
CA CYS A 735 -52.58 2.67 6.59
C CYS A 735 -53.14 3.76 7.52
N TYR A 736 -52.81 5.02 7.25
CA TYR A 736 -53.20 6.20 7.99
C TYR A 736 -53.80 7.25 7.05
N THR A 737 -54.91 7.86 7.43
CA THR A 737 -55.59 8.90 6.62
C THR A 737 -55.43 10.29 7.24
N LEU A 738 -54.99 11.23 6.40
CA LEU A 738 -54.68 12.62 6.73
C LEU A 738 -55.62 13.56 5.95
N PRO A 739 -56.77 13.96 6.53
CA PRO A 739 -57.60 15.01 5.99
C PRO A 739 -56.90 16.37 6.01
N PHE A 740 -57.03 17.10 4.90
CA PHE A 740 -56.58 18.48 4.76
C PHE A 740 -57.51 19.26 3.83
N HIS A 741 -57.48 20.59 3.93
CA HIS A 741 -58.27 21.46 3.08
C HIS A 741 -57.39 22.54 2.42
N VAL A 742 -57.81 22.97 1.24
CA VAL A 742 -57.17 24.01 0.44
C VAL A 742 -58.00 25.29 0.52
N PHE A 743 -57.34 26.41 0.83
CA PHE A 743 -57.98 27.72 0.84
C PHE A 743 -58.14 28.29 -0.57
N ASP A 744 -58.99 29.30 -0.66
CA ASP A 744 -59.03 30.15 -1.83
C ASP A 744 -57.72 30.94 -1.97
N THR A 745 -56.91 30.61 -2.97
CA THR A 745 -55.57 31.19 -3.14
C THR A 745 -55.35 31.65 -4.57
N ALA A 746 -54.81 32.85 -4.81
CA ALA A 746 -54.58 33.36 -6.17
C ALA A 746 -53.65 32.50 -7.07
N ASP A 747 -53.06 31.44 -6.52
CA ASP A 747 -52.17 30.51 -7.20
C ASP A 747 -52.84 29.14 -7.38
N TYR A 748 -53.74 29.05 -8.35
CA TYR A 748 -54.44 27.81 -8.78
C TYR A 748 -53.70 27.05 -9.89
N ILE A 749 -52.45 27.42 -10.15
CA ILE A 749 -51.68 26.93 -11.29
C ILE A 749 -50.65 25.88 -10.84
N ARG A 750 -49.91 26.16 -9.77
CA ARG A 750 -48.88 25.24 -9.27
C ARG A 750 -49.52 24.15 -8.42
N PRO A 751 -49.26 22.85 -8.63
CA PRO A 751 -49.83 21.81 -7.78
C PRO A 751 -49.41 22.00 -6.32
N ILE A 752 -50.22 21.50 -5.38
CA ILE A 752 -49.86 21.44 -3.97
C ILE A 752 -48.89 20.27 -3.77
N SER A 753 -47.71 20.54 -3.21
CA SER A 753 -46.77 19.48 -2.90
C SER A 753 -47.08 18.86 -1.54
N PHE A 754 -47.21 17.54 -1.49
CA PHE A 754 -47.30 16.76 -0.26
C PHE A 754 -45.96 16.06 -0.05
N THR A 755 -45.26 16.42 1.03
CA THR A 755 -43.99 15.80 1.42
C THR A 755 -44.21 14.99 2.69
N LEU A 756 -43.95 13.70 2.63
CA LEU A 756 -43.95 12.77 3.75
C LEU A 756 -42.51 12.49 4.17
N ARG A 757 -42.24 12.49 5.48
CA ARG A 757 -40.98 12.09 6.08
C ARG A 757 -41.25 11.17 7.25
N PHE A 758 -40.44 10.15 7.46
CA PHE A 758 -40.52 9.33 8.65
C PHE A 758 -39.15 9.01 9.20
N LYS A 759 -39.13 8.65 10.49
CA LYS A 759 -37.95 8.14 11.19
C LYS A 759 -38.39 7.12 12.23
N ILE A 760 -37.60 6.09 12.45
CA ILE A 760 -37.82 5.13 13.54
C ILE A 760 -37.51 5.86 14.86
N ASN A 761 -38.39 5.75 15.86
CA ASN A 761 -38.27 6.46 17.13
C ASN A 761 -37.29 5.78 18.09
N ASP A 762 -37.40 4.45 18.21
CA ASP A 762 -36.48 3.67 19.02
C ASP A 762 -35.16 3.46 18.27
N THR A 763 -34.27 4.44 18.40
CA THR A 763 -32.90 4.34 17.88
C THR A 763 -31.97 3.58 18.81
N GLU A 764 -32.45 3.09 19.94
CA GLU A 764 -31.64 2.41 20.95
C GLU A 764 -31.78 0.91 20.81
N SER A 765 -32.96 0.33 21.04
CA SER A 765 -33.22 -1.14 20.96
C SER A 765 -33.95 -1.59 19.70
N GLY A 766 -34.49 -0.66 18.91
CA GLY A 766 -35.30 -0.98 17.73
C GLY A 766 -34.47 -1.39 16.50
N PRO A 767 -35.14 -1.78 15.41
CA PRO A 767 -34.47 -2.05 14.14
C PRO A 767 -33.85 -0.78 13.54
N VAL A 768 -32.85 -0.97 12.69
CA VAL A 768 -32.30 0.08 11.82
C VAL A 768 -32.90 -0.04 10.42
N LEU A 769 -33.02 1.10 9.73
CA LEU A 769 -33.48 1.10 8.35
C LEU A 769 -32.34 0.65 7.44
N ASP A 770 -32.66 -0.16 6.42
CA ASP A 770 -31.72 -0.57 5.39
C ASP A 770 -31.01 0.64 4.74
N GLU A 771 -29.72 0.47 4.43
CA GLU A 771 -28.89 1.55 3.91
C GLU A 771 -29.41 1.96 2.52
N GLY A 772 -29.52 3.27 2.28
CA GLY A 772 -30.05 3.80 1.02
C GLY A 772 -31.56 3.71 0.86
N TRP A 773 -32.31 3.15 1.83
CA TRP A 773 -33.77 3.12 1.76
C TRP A 773 -34.38 4.53 1.97
N PRO A 774 -35.33 4.96 1.12
CA PRO A 774 -35.84 6.33 1.17
C PRO A 774 -36.70 6.59 2.42
N THR A 775 -36.37 7.64 3.17
CA THR A 775 -37.15 8.12 4.34
C THR A 775 -38.07 9.30 4.02
N THR A 776 -37.97 9.85 2.81
CA THR A 776 -38.73 11.02 2.35
C THR A 776 -39.42 10.73 1.03
N PHE A 777 -40.74 10.92 0.97
CA PHE A 777 -41.58 10.72 -0.21
C PHE A 777 -42.30 12.01 -0.56
N LYS A 778 -42.31 12.40 -1.84
CA LYS A 778 -42.95 13.64 -2.30
C LYS A 778 -43.90 13.37 -3.46
N LYS A 779 -45.12 13.91 -3.39
CA LYS A 779 -46.12 13.80 -4.45
C LYS A 779 -46.84 15.13 -4.66
N SER A 780 -47.28 15.42 -5.87
CA SER A 780 -47.96 16.66 -6.25
C SER A 780 -49.46 16.42 -6.45
N ILE A 781 -50.27 17.40 -6.05
CA ILE A 781 -51.73 17.39 -6.19
C ILE A 781 -52.14 18.56 -7.12
N PRO A 782 -52.64 18.30 -8.34
CA PRO A 782 -52.96 19.34 -9.33
C PRO A 782 -54.29 20.05 -9.06
N PHE A 783 -54.44 21.26 -9.63
CA PHE A 783 -55.68 22.06 -9.66
C PHE A 783 -56.44 21.90 -10.99
N PHE A 784 -57.74 22.23 -11.01
CA PHE A 784 -58.66 22.19 -12.17
C PHE A 784 -58.40 23.34 -13.20
N LYS A 785 -58.66 23.17 -14.52
CA LYS A 785 -58.29 24.10 -15.64
C LYS A 785 -59.52 24.77 -16.32
N ASP A 786 -59.39 26.03 -16.79
CA ASP A 786 -60.45 26.84 -17.45
C ASP A 786 -60.45 26.62 -18.97
N CYS A 787 -61.44 25.85 -19.44
CA CYS A 787 -61.46 25.17 -20.74
C CYS A 787 -62.81 25.22 -21.49
N GLY A 788 -63.71 26.18 -21.17
CA GLY A 788 -65.03 26.25 -21.80
C GLY A 788 -66.08 25.33 -21.17
N GLU A 789 -67.27 25.20 -21.79
CA GLU A 789 -68.42 24.47 -21.21
C GLU A 789 -68.24 22.93 -21.15
N ASP A 790 -67.27 22.39 -21.88
CA ASP A 790 -66.91 20.97 -21.88
C ASP A 790 -65.72 20.63 -20.98
N ASP A 791 -65.15 21.63 -20.28
CA ASP A 791 -64.01 21.52 -19.37
C ASP A 791 -62.75 20.85 -20.01
N VAL A 792 -62.63 20.84 -21.35
CA VAL A 792 -61.52 20.23 -22.08
C VAL A 792 -60.87 21.23 -23.05
N CYS A 793 -59.69 21.74 -22.69
CA CYS A 793 -59.00 22.74 -23.49
C CYS A 793 -58.43 22.10 -24.77
N VAL A 794 -58.81 22.60 -25.94
CA VAL A 794 -58.29 22.14 -27.24
C VAL A 794 -57.33 23.17 -27.86
N THR A 795 -56.05 22.80 -27.95
CA THR A 795 -54.95 23.67 -28.43
C THR A 795 -54.40 23.23 -29.78
N ASP A 796 -53.68 24.14 -30.44
CA ASP A 796 -52.94 23.87 -31.69
C ASP A 796 -51.59 24.63 -31.62
N LEU A 797 -50.53 23.89 -31.31
CA LEU A 797 -49.18 24.44 -31.15
C LEU A 797 -48.40 24.25 -32.46
N VAL A 798 -47.59 25.24 -32.84
CA VAL A 798 -46.84 25.19 -34.11
C VAL A 798 -45.41 25.65 -33.90
N LEU A 799 -44.48 24.76 -34.22
CA LEU A 799 -43.05 24.95 -33.98
C LEU A 799 -42.26 25.06 -35.29
N GLN A 800 -41.40 26.08 -35.37
CA GLN A 800 -40.42 26.25 -36.44
C GLN A 800 -39.04 26.51 -35.85
N ALA A 801 -37.99 25.91 -36.40
CA ALA A 801 -36.63 26.14 -35.94
C ALA A 801 -35.59 26.02 -37.06
N HIS A 802 -34.51 26.80 -36.98
CA HIS A 802 -33.41 26.81 -37.94
C HIS A 802 -32.07 26.95 -37.22
N MET A 803 -31.02 26.27 -37.70
CA MET A 803 -29.67 26.29 -37.14
C MET A 803 -28.72 27.14 -38.00
N ASP A 804 -27.81 27.87 -37.36
CA ASP A 804 -26.91 28.84 -38.03
C ASP A 804 -25.73 28.20 -38.78
N ILE A 805 -25.53 26.88 -38.63
CA ILE A 805 -24.54 26.10 -39.41
C ILE A 805 -25.23 25.28 -40.50
N SER A 806 -24.56 25.18 -41.66
CA SER A 806 -24.96 24.34 -42.78
C SER A 806 -23.81 23.43 -43.20
N GLY A 807 -23.85 22.15 -42.80
CA GLY A 807 -22.83 21.15 -43.14
C GLY A 807 -23.47 19.89 -43.74
N THR A 808 -22.88 19.37 -44.82
CA THR A 808 -23.38 18.18 -45.54
C THR A 808 -22.36 17.04 -45.54
N ARG A 809 -22.72 15.87 -46.08
CA ARG A 809 -21.80 14.71 -46.19
C ARG A 809 -20.58 15.02 -47.07
N GLN A 810 -20.70 15.94 -48.02
CA GLN A 810 -19.62 16.32 -48.95
C GLN A 810 -18.80 17.51 -48.44
N GLN A 811 -19.40 18.40 -47.65
CA GLN A 811 -18.75 19.58 -47.08
C GLN A 811 -19.19 19.74 -45.61
N PRO A 812 -18.52 19.06 -44.66
CA PRO A 812 -18.82 19.17 -43.25
C PRO A 812 -18.39 20.52 -42.68
N TYR A 813 -19.12 21.02 -41.69
CA TYR A 813 -18.75 22.25 -40.99
C TYR A 813 -17.60 21.99 -40.01
N VAL A 814 -16.51 22.75 -40.10
CA VAL A 814 -15.30 22.53 -39.29
C VAL A 814 -15.33 23.41 -38.03
N ILE A 815 -15.27 22.78 -36.86
CA ILE A 815 -15.27 23.42 -35.54
C ILE A 815 -13.83 23.74 -35.15
N ARG A 816 -13.54 25.01 -34.86
CA ARG A 816 -12.22 25.51 -34.50
C ARG A 816 -12.18 26.01 -33.05
N SER A 817 -11.05 25.80 -32.36
CA SER A 817 -10.81 26.19 -30.96
C SER A 817 -11.25 27.63 -30.60
N PRO A 818 -11.05 28.69 -31.43
CA PRO A 818 -11.48 30.04 -31.06
C PRO A 818 -12.98 30.34 -31.22
N ARG A 819 -13.78 29.45 -31.85
CA ARG A 819 -15.25 29.64 -32.04
C ARG A 819 -16.00 28.31 -31.97
N ARG A 820 -16.51 27.97 -30.79
CA ARG A 820 -17.25 26.71 -30.51
C ARG A 820 -18.74 26.90 -30.26
N ARG A 821 -19.36 27.98 -30.72
CA ARG A 821 -20.78 28.30 -30.46
C ARG A 821 -21.66 27.92 -31.65
N LEU A 822 -22.88 27.46 -31.36
CA LEU A 822 -23.95 27.13 -32.29
C LEU A 822 -25.22 27.88 -31.86
N ALA A 823 -25.89 28.57 -32.79
CA ALA A 823 -27.14 29.27 -32.51
C ALA A 823 -28.32 28.62 -33.26
N VAL A 824 -29.44 28.46 -32.57
CA VAL A 824 -30.69 27.93 -33.14
C VAL A 824 -31.80 28.95 -32.94
N GLU A 825 -32.37 29.43 -34.04
CA GLU A 825 -33.51 30.35 -34.04
C GLU A 825 -34.81 29.54 -33.99
N VAL A 826 -35.69 29.85 -33.03
CA VAL A 826 -36.92 29.11 -32.75
C VAL A 826 -38.12 30.05 -32.74
N GLN A 827 -39.22 29.60 -33.33
CA GLN A 827 -40.51 30.27 -33.36
C GLN A 827 -41.59 29.28 -32.90
N LEU A 828 -42.36 29.67 -31.88
CA LEU A 828 -43.50 28.89 -31.35
C LEU A 828 -44.78 29.73 -31.38
N GLN A 829 -45.87 29.15 -31.87
CA GLN A 829 -47.18 29.79 -31.98
C GLN A 829 -48.28 28.89 -31.43
N ASN A 830 -49.28 29.45 -30.75
CA ASN A 830 -50.53 28.77 -30.41
C ASN A 830 -51.67 29.36 -31.26
N ARG A 831 -52.41 28.52 -31.98
CA ARG A 831 -53.46 28.94 -32.93
C ARG A 831 -54.90 28.80 -32.40
N LEU A 832 -55.15 27.95 -31.40
CA LEU A 832 -56.50 27.67 -30.85
C LEU A 832 -56.65 28.14 -29.40
N GLU A 833 -57.20 27.35 -28.47
CA GLU A 833 -57.50 27.74 -27.09
C GLU A 833 -56.24 27.84 -26.21
N ASN A 834 -56.40 28.08 -24.91
CA ASN A 834 -55.27 28.24 -24.00
C ASN A 834 -54.48 26.94 -23.81
N ALA A 835 -53.17 27.02 -24.04
CA ALA A 835 -52.26 25.92 -23.76
C ALA A 835 -51.66 26.07 -22.37
N TYR A 836 -52.00 25.12 -21.49
CA TYR A 836 -51.53 25.09 -20.12
C TYR A 836 -50.23 24.29 -20.02
N ASN A 837 -49.27 24.81 -19.26
CA ASN A 837 -47.93 24.21 -19.09
C ASN A 837 -47.23 23.94 -20.44
N THR A 838 -47.34 24.88 -21.39
CA THR A 838 -46.62 24.77 -22.66
C THR A 838 -45.12 24.68 -22.40
N SER A 839 -44.55 23.56 -22.84
CA SER A 839 -43.13 23.27 -22.71
C SER A 839 -42.55 22.96 -24.08
N LEU A 840 -41.38 23.53 -24.34
CA LEU A 840 -40.52 23.17 -25.45
C LEU A 840 -39.43 22.23 -24.94
N THR A 841 -39.55 20.96 -25.29
CA THR A 841 -38.54 19.96 -24.99
C THR A 841 -37.50 19.95 -26.10
N LEU A 842 -36.26 20.18 -25.70
CA LEU A 842 -35.07 20.15 -26.55
C LEU A 842 -34.39 18.81 -26.32
N HIS A 843 -34.12 18.07 -27.39
CA HIS A 843 -33.21 16.93 -27.38
C HIS A 843 -32.10 17.22 -28.37
N TYR A 844 -30.84 17.14 -27.93
CA TYR A 844 -29.69 17.41 -28.78
C TYR A 844 -28.59 16.37 -28.56
N SER A 845 -27.72 16.20 -29.54
CA SER A 845 -26.64 15.21 -29.49
C SER A 845 -25.60 15.54 -28.40
N LYS A 846 -24.90 14.51 -27.89
CA LYS A 846 -23.94 14.61 -26.77
C LYS A 846 -22.77 15.57 -26.99
N ASN A 847 -22.53 15.96 -28.23
CA ASN A 847 -21.50 16.92 -28.61
C ASN A 847 -21.90 18.39 -28.43
N LEU A 848 -23.08 18.68 -27.88
CA LEU A 848 -23.54 20.04 -27.58
C LEU A 848 -23.87 20.19 -26.09
N HIS A 849 -23.64 21.39 -25.57
CA HIS A 849 -24.06 21.87 -24.25
C HIS A 849 -24.93 23.10 -24.42
N PHE A 850 -26.07 23.13 -23.74
CA PHE A 850 -26.93 24.31 -23.72
C PHE A 850 -26.28 25.42 -22.90
N SER A 851 -26.05 26.59 -23.52
CA SER A 851 -25.36 27.73 -22.91
C SER A 851 -26.36 28.76 -22.40
N SER A 852 -27.22 29.28 -23.28
CA SER A 852 -28.12 30.37 -22.94
C SER A 852 -29.34 30.43 -23.86
N LEU A 853 -30.34 31.22 -23.45
CA LEU A 853 -31.49 31.60 -24.26
C LEU A 853 -31.57 33.13 -24.32
N SER A 854 -31.77 33.68 -25.51
CA SER A 854 -31.97 35.10 -25.71
C SER A 854 -33.27 35.38 -26.48
N ILE A 855 -34.04 36.35 -25.99
CA ILE A 855 -35.29 36.79 -26.64
C ILE A 855 -34.98 38.06 -27.40
N ARG A 856 -35.09 38.01 -28.74
CA ARG A 856 -34.93 39.18 -29.60
C ARG A 856 -36.28 39.91 -29.61
N GLU A 857 -36.34 41.06 -28.92
CA GLU A 857 -37.33 42.14 -29.10
C GLU A 857 -38.64 42.17 -28.27
N ASP A 858 -39.00 41.17 -27.46
CA ASP A 858 -40.31 41.22 -26.73
C ASP A 858 -40.25 40.88 -25.23
N ALA A 859 -40.36 41.90 -24.37
CA ALA A 859 -40.32 41.76 -22.91
C ALA A 859 -41.59 41.11 -22.28
N GLN A 860 -42.59 40.75 -23.10
CA GLN A 860 -43.86 40.20 -22.65
C GLN A 860 -43.85 38.68 -22.42
N PHE A 861 -42.88 37.95 -22.98
CA PHE A 861 -42.77 36.50 -22.87
C PHE A 861 -41.67 36.11 -21.89
N LYS A 862 -41.98 35.19 -20.96
CA LYS A 862 -41.02 34.64 -20.01
C LYS A 862 -40.74 33.18 -20.36
N ILE A 863 -39.50 32.88 -20.71
CA ILE A 863 -39.05 31.52 -21.01
C ILE A 863 -37.98 31.12 -19.99
N GLU A 864 -38.24 30.03 -19.28
CA GLU A 864 -37.30 29.45 -18.31
C GLU A 864 -36.99 28.01 -18.69
N CYS A 865 -35.70 27.71 -18.89
CA CYS A 865 -35.25 26.39 -19.25
C CYS A 865 -34.67 25.65 -18.05
N THR A 866 -35.14 24.43 -17.84
CA THR A 866 -34.64 23.48 -16.84
C THR A 866 -33.99 22.30 -17.54
N ALA A 867 -32.83 21.86 -17.05
CA ALA A 867 -32.21 20.63 -17.55
C ALA A 867 -33.04 19.41 -17.12
N LEU A 868 -33.49 18.61 -18.09
CA LEU A 868 -34.12 17.30 -17.84
C LEU A 868 -33.07 16.19 -17.76
N SER A 869 -32.02 16.31 -18.57
CA SER A 869 -30.85 15.44 -18.57
C SER A 869 -29.65 16.20 -19.13
N SER A 870 -28.47 15.57 -19.23
CA SER A 870 -27.29 16.18 -19.83
C SER A 870 -27.49 16.66 -21.28
N ASN A 871 -28.46 16.08 -21.99
CA ASN A 871 -28.71 16.31 -23.42
C ASN A 871 -30.16 16.64 -23.74
N SER A 872 -30.90 17.04 -22.70
CA SER A 872 -32.28 17.47 -22.85
C SER A 872 -32.63 18.57 -21.88
N HIS A 873 -33.27 19.60 -22.40
CA HIS A 873 -33.80 20.70 -21.62
C HIS A 873 -35.29 20.82 -21.88
N SER A 874 -36.05 21.15 -20.85
CA SER A 874 -37.43 21.58 -20.99
C SER A 874 -37.49 23.07 -20.72
N CYS A 875 -37.98 23.83 -21.70
CA CYS A 875 -38.17 25.26 -21.60
C CYS A 875 -39.66 25.55 -21.45
N ASN A 876 -40.05 26.10 -20.30
CA ASN A 876 -41.42 26.55 -20.08
C ASN A 876 -41.64 27.83 -20.87
N VAL A 877 -42.62 27.83 -21.77
CA VAL A 877 -42.95 28.98 -22.61
C VAL A 877 -44.16 29.69 -22.02
N SER A 878 -43.95 30.89 -21.47
CA SER A 878 -45.00 31.71 -20.86
C SER A 878 -45.81 30.98 -19.79
N TYR A 879 -45.09 30.36 -18.83
CA TYR A 879 -45.72 29.69 -17.70
C TYR A 879 -46.68 30.66 -16.98
N PRO A 880 -47.95 30.26 -16.72
CA PRO A 880 -48.53 28.94 -16.91
C PRO A 880 -49.48 28.77 -18.10
N VAL A 881 -49.75 29.86 -18.82
CA VAL A 881 -50.71 29.88 -19.94
C VAL A 881 -50.06 30.51 -21.14
N PHE A 882 -49.86 29.71 -22.18
CA PHE A 882 -49.55 30.21 -23.52
C PHE A 882 -50.88 30.50 -24.23
N ARG A 883 -51.23 31.79 -24.24
CA ARG A 883 -52.57 32.26 -24.62
C ARG A 883 -52.92 31.92 -26.06
N SER A 884 -54.22 31.78 -26.30
CA SER A 884 -54.79 31.69 -27.64
C SER A 884 -54.20 32.77 -28.58
N GLN A 885 -53.84 32.37 -29.80
CA GLN A 885 -53.31 33.22 -30.87
C GLN A 885 -51.96 33.91 -30.58
N SER A 886 -51.23 33.53 -29.53
CA SER A 886 -49.94 34.12 -29.21
C SER A 886 -48.77 33.48 -29.97
N LYS A 887 -47.71 34.26 -30.22
CA LYS A 887 -46.53 33.85 -31.00
C LYS A 887 -45.26 34.43 -30.37
N VAL A 888 -44.19 33.63 -30.27
CA VAL A 888 -42.90 34.03 -29.67
C VAL A 888 -41.71 33.56 -30.52
N ASN A 889 -40.69 34.42 -30.65
CA ASN A 889 -39.43 34.14 -31.33
C ASN A 889 -38.26 34.27 -30.33
N PHE A 890 -37.34 33.31 -30.31
CA PHE A 890 -36.17 33.34 -29.45
C PHE A 890 -35.01 32.53 -30.03
N MET A 891 -33.81 32.75 -29.49
CA MET A 891 -32.57 32.12 -29.93
C MET A 891 -31.99 31.27 -28.80
N LEU A 892 -31.69 30.02 -29.13
CA LEU A 892 -31.01 29.06 -28.24
C LEU A 892 -29.52 29.02 -28.60
N GLU A 893 -28.66 29.24 -27.62
CA GLU A 893 -27.21 29.18 -27.79
C GLU A 893 -26.66 27.88 -27.20
N PHE A 894 -25.82 27.20 -27.98
CA PHE A 894 -25.13 25.97 -27.58
C PHE A 894 -23.61 26.12 -27.74
N GLU A 895 -22.86 25.36 -26.96
CA GLU A 895 -21.41 25.21 -27.09
C GLU A 895 -21.03 23.75 -27.37
N PHE A 896 -20.04 23.52 -28.24
CA PHE A 896 -19.57 22.16 -28.53
C PHE A 896 -18.80 21.55 -27.34
N SER A 897 -19.09 20.29 -27.00
CA SER A 897 -18.50 19.56 -25.88
C SER A 897 -17.03 19.18 -26.13
N CYS A 898 -16.19 19.30 -25.10
CA CYS A 898 -14.78 18.92 -25.16
C CYS A 898 -14.51 17.42 -24.98
N THR A 899 -15.48 16.65 -24.48
CA THR A 899 -15.32 15.23 -24.15
C THR A 899 -16.10 14.30 -25.07
N SER A 900 -17.18 14.78 -25.69
CA SER A 900 -18.10 13.97 -26.50
C SER A 900 -18.07 14.42 -27.95
N LEU A 901 -17.14 13.87 -28.74
CA LEU A 901 -16.94 14.28 -30.14
C LEU A 901 -17.74 13.40 -31.09
N ILE A 902 -18.80 13.96 -31.66
CA ILE A 902 -19.69 13.27 -32.61
C ILE A 902 -19.68 14.02 -33.93
N SER A 903 -19.55 13.31 -35.06
CA SER A 903 -19.46 13.88 -36.41
C SER A 903 -20.80 14.39 -36.97
N LYS A 904 -21.89 14.24 -36.21
CA LYS A 904 -23.25 14.62 -36.59
C LYS A 904 -23.89 15.38 -35.44
N VAL A 905 -24.33 16.60 -35.72
CA VAL A 905 -25.24 17.34 -34.85
C VAL A 905 -26.66 16.89 -35.18
N GLN A 906 -27.39 16.43 -34.16
CA GLN A 906 -28.82 16.13 -34.28
C GLN A 906 -29.56 16.83 -33.15
N MET A 907 -30.62 17.54 -33.51
CA MET A 907 -31.49 18.21 -32.56
C MET A 907 -32.94 17.91 -32.91
N LYS A 908 -33.73 17.52 -31.92
CA LYS A 908 -35.18 17.37 -32.03
C LYS A 908 -35.81 18.30 -31.01
N LEU A 909 -36.59 19.24 -31.50
CA LEU A 909 -37.37 20.15 -30.68
C LEU A 909 -38.82 19.69 -30.74
N PHE A 910 -39.48 19.62 -29.59
CA PHE A 910 -40.86 19.18 -29.46
C PHE A 910 -41.62 20.11 -28.53
N ALA A 911 -42.65 20.78 -29.05
CA ALA A 911 -43.58 21.55 -28.25
C ALA A 911 -44.70 20.64 -27.73
N SER A 912 -45.07 20.82 -26.46
CA SER A 912 -46.16 20.08 -25.85
C SER A 912 -46.90 20.94 -24.84
N SER A 913 -48.15 20.59 -24.56
CA SER A 913 -48.92 21.16 -23.45
C SER A 913 -49.74 20.08 -22.79
N ASP A 914 -50.28 20.38 -21.62
CA ASP A 914 -51.22 19.48 -20.94
C ASP A 914 -52.67 19.63 -21.46
N SER A 915 -52.90 20.51 -22.43
CA SER A 915 -54.20 20.68 -23.09
C SER A 915 -54.33 19.64 -24.22
N VAL A 916 -55.56 19.27 -24.58
CA VAL A 916 -55.83 18.32 -25.67
C VAL A 916 -55.48 18.97 -26.99
N GLU A 917 -54.87 18.23 -27.92
CA GLU A 917 -54.61 18.70 -29.28
C GLU A 917 -55.04 17.62 -30.28
N SER A 918 -55.55 18.04 -31.44
CA SER A 918 -56.07 17.13 -32.45
C SER A 918 -54.94 16.33 -33.11
N GLU A 919 -55.14 15.01 -33.31
CA GLU A 919 -54.11 14.13 -33.92
C GLU A 919 -53.62 14.62 -35.30
N GLY A 920 -54.45 15.37 -36.03
CA GLY A 920 -54.10 15.95 -37.32
C GLY A 920 -53.12 17.13 -37.28
N THR A 921 -52.96 17.83 -36.14
CA THR A 921 -52.04 18.97 -36.00
C THR A 921 -50.74 18.59 -35.30
N LEU A 922 -50.71 17.53 -34.48
CA LEU A 922 -49.52 17.09 -33.72
C LEU A 922 -48.20 16.97 -34.51
N SER A 923 -48.24 16.83 -35.84
CA SER A 923 -47.04 16.78 -36.68
C SER A 923 -46.25 18.09 -36.73
N ASP A 924 -46.89 19.26 -36.60
CA ASP A 924 -46.22 20.57 -36.66
C ASP A 924 -45.72 21.07 -35.29
N ASN A 925 -45.91 20.26 -34.24
CA ASN A 925 -45.30 20.43 -32.91
C ASN A 925 -43.83 20.06 -32.83
N SER A 926 -43.27 19.43 -33.88
CA SER A 926 -41.92 18.89 -33.83
C SER A 926 -41.07 19.33 -35.00
N VAL A 927 -39.81 19.67 -34.71
CA VAL A 927 -38.81 20.01 -35.73
C VAL A 927 -37.55 19.19 -35.47
N GLN A 928 -37.01 18.59 -36.53
CA GLN A 928 -35.74 17.85 -36.50
C GLN A 928 -34.70 18.57 -37.34
N LEU A 929 -33.59 18.93 -36.69
CA LEU A 929 -32.45 19.60 -37.29
C LEU A 929 -31.25 18.65 -37.31
N HIS A 930 -30.50 18.64 -38.41
CA HIS A 930 -29.28 17.86 -38.51
C HIS A 930 -28.22 18.52 -39.39
N SER A 931 -26.95 18.37 -39.00
CA SER A 931 -25.80 18.85 -39.77
C SER A 931 -24.59 17.96 -39.50
N ILE A 932 -23.63 17.93 -40.42
CA ILE A 932 -22.41 17.14 -40.28
C ILE A 932 -21.25 18.06 -39.95
N VAL A 933 -20.49 17.70 -38.91
CA VAL A 933 -19.41 18.50 -38.33
C VAL A 933 -18.11 17.71 -38.23
N GLN A 934 -16.98 18.42 -38.29
CA GLN A 934 -15.64 17.89 -38.02
C GLN A 934 -14.93 18.76 -36.99
N TYR A 935 -14.04 18.15 -36.20
CA TYR A 935 -13.29 18.84 -35.15
C TYR A 935 -11.83 19.03 -35.59
N GLU A 936 -11.30 20.24 -35.41
CA GLU A 936 -9.89 20.56 -35.64
C GLU A 936 -9.17 20.62 -34.27
N PRO A 937 -8.24 19.71 -33.96
CA PRO A 937 -7.51 19.69 -32.70
C PRO A 937 -6.40 20.76 -32.70
N ASP A 938 -6.11 21.33 -31.54
CA ASP A 938 -5.10 22.37 -31.37
C ASP A 938 -3.81 21.75 -30.81
N LEU A 939 -2.99 21.22 -31.72
CA LEU A 939 -1.75 20.52 -31.39
C LEU A 939 -0.55 21.42 -31.69
N PHE A 940 0.35 21.52 -30.72
CA PHE A 940 1.59 22.28 -30.83
C PHE A 940 2.78 21.33 -30.77
N VAL A 941 3.64 21.37 -31.80
CA VAL A 941 4.82 20.51 -31.90
C VAL A 941 6.06 21.36 -31.81
N THR A 942 6.98 20.98 -30.93
CA THR A 942 8.30 21.61 -30.78
C THR A 942 9.39 20.55 -30.82
N SER A 943 10.60 20.96 -31.19
CA SER A 943 11.76 20.08 -31.25
C SER A 943 12.99 20.77 -30.68
N ASP A 944 13.76 20.06 -29.86
CA ASP A 944 15.02 20.52 -29.30
C ASP A 944 16.12 19.44 -29.43
N SER A 945 17.34 19.84 -29.76
CA SER A 945 18.47 18.92 -29.99
C SER A 945 19.65 19.30 -29.12
N ASN A 946 20.28 18.32 -28.48
CA ASN A 946 21.47 18.56 -27.65
C ASN A 946 22.73 18.86 -28.48
N LEU A 947 22.68 18.58 -29.79
CA LEU A 947 23.74 18.87 -30.74
C LEU A 947 23.17 19.66 -31.91
N ASN A 948 23.57 20.93 -31.99
CA ASN A 948 23.19 21.83 -33.09
C ASN A 948 24.39 22.11 -34.02
N ARG A 949 25.62 21.81 -33.56
CA ARG A 949 26.85 22.01 -34.32
C ARG A 949 27.88 20.93 -33.96
N TYR A 950 28.55 20.37 -34.96
CA TYR A 950 29.58 19.33 -34.81
C TYR A 950 30.75 19.59 -35.76
N GLU A 951 32.00 19.43 -35.31
CA GLU A 951 33.19 19.63 -36.14
C GLU A 951 33.94 18.32 -36.36
N VAL A 952 34.12 17.94 -37.62
CA VAL A 952 34.80 16.72 -38.03
C VAL A 952 36.30 17.01 -38.16
N HIS A 953 37.08 16.39 -37.28
CA HIS A 953 38.54 16.51 -37.30
C HIS A 953 39.18 15.56 -38.33
N PRO A 954 40.20 16.03 -39.09
CA PRO A 954 40.80 15.26 -40.18
C PRO A 954 41.74 14.13 -39.75
N THR A 955 42.10 14.01 -38.47
CA THR A 955 43.17 13.09 -38.03
C THR A 955 42.84 12.35 -36.73
N ARG A 956 42.34 11.12 -36.82
CA ARG A 956 42.55 10.05 -35.84
C ARG A 956 42.65 8.70 -36.55
N THR A 957 43.46 7.83 -35.96
CA THR A 957 43.78 6.46 -36.35
C THR A 957 42.55 5.59 -36.65
N VAL A 958 42.74 4.64 -37.55
CA VAL A 958 41.77 3.91 -38.40
C VAL A 958 40.71 3.06 -37.67
N SER A 959 40.58 3.09 -36.34
CA SER A 959 39.74 2.11 -35.61
C SER A 959 38.31 2.55 -35.21
N GLU A 960 37.90 3.81 -35.34
CA GLU A 960 36.48 4.19 -35.10
C GLU A 960 36.01 5.21 -36.14
N GLY A 961 35.30 4.73 -37.17
CA GLY A 961 34.70 5.55 -38.24
C GLY A 961 33.37 6.22 -37.87
N THR A 962 32.99 6.14 -36.59
CA THR A 962 31.73 6.61 -36.01
C THR A 962 31.94 7.93 -35.27
N GLY A 963 31.13 8.95 -35.58
CA GLY A 963 31.05 10.22 -34.85
C GLY A 963 30.14 10.13 -33.62
N PRO A 964 29.87 11.26 -32.93
CA PRO A 964 29.12 11.28 -31.68
C PRO A 964 27.65 10.93 -31.87
N GLU A 965 27.06 10.42 -30.80
CA GLU A 965 25.62 10.30 -30.65
C GLU A 965 25.02 11.60 -30.14
N PHE A 966 23.86 11.95 -30.68
CA PHE A 966 23.08 13.08 -30.25
C PHE A 966 21.61 12.72 -30.24
N TYR A 967 20.84 13.36 -29.38
CA TYR A 967 19.42 13.11 -29.24
C TYR A 967 18.61 14.36 -29.55
N THR A 968 17.46 14.16 -30.17
CA THR A 968 16.47 15.19 -30.45
C THR A 968 15.19 14.85 -29.71
N HIS A 969 14.76 15.77 -28.85
CA HIS A 969 13.49 15.72 -28.15
C HIS A 969 12.41 16.35 -29.01
N PHE A 970 11.37 15.60 -29.32
CA PHE A 970 10.13 16.08 -29.92
C PHE A 970 9.08 16.15 -28.82
N SER A 971 8.48 17.32 -28.66
CA SER A 971 7.43 17.59 -27.69
C SER A 971 6.14 17.87 -28.46
N VAL A 972 5.15 17.00 -28.30
CA VAL A 972 3.80 17.15 -28.85
C VAL A 972 2.87 17.53 -27.71
N GLN A 973 2.40 18.77 -27.72
CA GLN A 973 1.52 19.32 -26.70
C GLN A 973 0.11 19.51 -27.25
N ASN A 974 -0.88 19.08 -26.49
CA ASN A 974 -2.28 19.35 -26.80
C ASN A 974 -2.73 20.65 -26.08
N LEU A 975 -2.85 21.74 -26.85
CA LEU A 975 -3.37 23.02 -26.37
C LEU A 975 -4.90 23.12 -26.50
N GLY A 976 -5.50 22.15 -27.20
CA GLY A 976 -6.93 22.05 -27.41
C GLY A 976 -7.64 21.44 -26.22
N CYS A 977 -8.95 21.69 -26.12
CA CYS A 977 -9.74 21.12 -25.02
C CYS A 977 -10.09 19.63 -25.21
N TYR A 978 -9.88 19.09 -26.41
CA TYR A 978 -10.26 17.73 -26.79
C TYR A 978 -9.11 16.76 -26.52
N ALA A 979 -9.37 15.59 -25.92
CA ALA A 979 -8.38 14.52 -25.90
C ALA A 979 -8.23 13.93 -27.31
N VAL A 980 -6.99 13.77 -27.77
CA VAL A 980 -6.70 13.24 -29.11
C VAL A 980 -6.09 11.85 -28.98
N SER A 981 -6.66 10.88 -29.68
CA SER A 981 -6.23 9.48 -29.65
C SER A 981 -5.76 9.02 -31.02
N ASN A 982 -4.91 7.99 -31.05
CA ASN A 982 -4.32 7.42 -32.26
C ASN A 982 -3.57 8.47 -33.09
N LEU A 983 -2.74 9.26 -32.42
CA LEU A 983 -1.86 10.21 -33.09
C LEU A 983 -0.64 9.48 -33.61
N GLU A 984 -0.37 9.63 -34.91
CA GLU A 984 0.82 9.07 -35.55
C GLU A 984 1.83 10.18 -35.82
N LEU A 985 2.88 10.27 -35.00
CA LEU A 985 4.01 11.16 -35.29
C LEU A 985 4.97 10.47 -36.26
N THR A 986 5.05 11.02 -37.47
CA THR A 986 6.03 10.62 -38.47
C THR A 986 7.23 11.57 -38.45
N VAL A 987 8.39 11.07 -38.03
CA VAL A 987 9.65 11.82 -38.10
C VAL A 987 10.50 11.27 -39.23
N ASN A 988 10.68 12.11 -40.25
CA ASN A 988 11.50 11.79 -41.41
C ASN A 988 12.94 12.27 -41.19
N LEU A 989 13.88 11.33 -41.05
CA LEU A 989 15.27 11.60 -40.67
C LEU A 989 16.22 11.23 -41.81
N PRO A 990 16.93 12.18 -42.42
CA PRO A 990 17.84 11.89 -43.52
C PRO A 990 19.08 11.16 -42.99
N ALA A 991 19.37 10.01 -43.59
CA ALA A 991 20.33 9.04 -43.08
C ALA A 991 21.36 8.62 -44.13
N VAL A 992 20.97 8.55 -45.41
CA VAL A 992 21.81 8.02 -46.48
C VAL A 992 21.79 8.97 -47.68
N ALA A 993 22.99 9.29 -48.18
CA ALA A 993 23.17 10.09 -49.38
C ALA A 993 23.14 9.23 -50.65
N SER A 994 22.99 9.87 -51.81
CA SER A 994 23.07 9.22 -53.13
C SER A 994 24.26 8.25 -53.24
N GLY A 995 23.98 6.98 -53.59
CA GLY A 995 24.97 5.91 -53.72
C GLY A 995 25.27 5.10 -52.45
N ASP A 996 24.27 4.84 -51.60
CA ASP A 996 24.37 3.98 -50.39
C ASP A 996 25.38 4.44 -49.34
N ARG A 997 25.69 5.73 -49.29
CA ARG A 997 26.61 6.28 -48.28
C ARG A 997 25.84 6.78 -47.06
N VAL A 998 25.87 5.98 -45.98
CA VAL A 998 25.24 6.32 -44.69
C VAL A 998 26.04 7.44 -44.02
N PHE A 999 25.36 8.52 -43.64
CA PHE A 999 25.96 9.66 -42.91
C PHE A 999 25.37 9.86 -41.51
N ALA A 1000 24.19 9.30 -41.24
CA ALA A 1000 23.58 9.25 -39.92
C ALA A 1000 22.79 7.95 -39.73
N THR A 1001 22.77 7.42 -38.51
CA THR A 1001 22.00 6.22 -38.14
C THR A 1001 21.13 6.51 -36.94
N VAL A 1002 19.88 6.06 -36.95
CA VAL A 1002 19.02 6.08 -35.75
C VAL A 1002 19.46 4.93 -34.87
N VAL A 1003 19.87 5.24 -33.64
CA VAL A 1003 20.37 4.24 -32.67
C VAL A 1003 19.21 3.71 -31.85
N ASP A 1004 18.36 4.62 -31.37
CA ASP A 1004 17.28 4.30 -30.45
C ASP A 1004 16.20 5.40 -30.49
N ALA A 1005 14.97 5.04 -30.17
CA ALA A 1005 13.83 5.94 -30.05
C ALA A 1005 12.95 5.50 -28.88
N PHE A 1006 12.86 6.33 -27.85
CA PHE A 1006 12.09 6.02 -26.64
C PHE A 1006 11.23 7.22 -26.26
N SER A 1007 10.17 6.92 -25.52
CA SER A 1007 9.22 7.89 -25.02
C SER A 1007 9.29 7.98 -23.51
N HIS A 1008 8.94 9.16 -22.98
CA HIS A 1008 8.71 9.35 -21.56
C HIS A 1008 7.21 9.56 -21.32
N ASN A 1009 6.67 8.91 -20.29
CA ASN A 1009 5.33 9.14 -19.70
C ASN A 1009 4.09 8.64 -20.48
N VAL A 1010 4.22 7.95 -21.62
CA VAL A 1010 3.07 7.41 -22.39
C VAL A 1010 3.44 6.08 -23.04
N SER A 1011 2.49 5.13 -23.15
CA SER A 1011 2.61 3.90 -23.95
C SER A 1011 2.73 4.22 -25.43
N ILE A 1012 3.97 4.38 -25.91
CA ILE A 1012 4.28 4.66 -27.32
C ILE A 1012 5.04 3.48 -27.90
N MET A 1013 4.57 2.97 -29.04
CA MET A 1013 5.29 2.00 -29.86
C MET A 1013 5.87 2.74 -31.06
N CYS A 1014 7.20 2.81 -31.16
CA CYS A 1014 7.88 3.39 -32.32
C CYS A 1014 8.38 2.26 -33.24
N MET A 1015 8.10 2.35 -34.54
CA MET A 1015 8.56 1.38 -35.56
C MET A 1015 9.51 2.04 -36.56
N HIS A 1016 10.48 1.26 -37.07
CA HIS A 1016 11.42 1.66 -38.12
C HIS A 1016 10.89 1.25 -39.51
N LEU A 1017 10.69 2.21 -40.40
CA LEU A 1017 10.29 1.96 -41.80
C LEU A 1017 11.28 2.62 -42.77
N TYR A 1018 11.58 1.94 -43.88
CA TYR A 1018 12.46 2.44 -44.94
C TYR A 1018 11.62 2.90 -46.14
N SER A 1019 11.80 4.14 -46.60
CA SER A 1019 11.08 4.70 -47.76
C SER A 1019 12.05 5.18 -48.85
N LEU A 1020 11.74 4.88 -50.12
CA LEU A 1020 12.60 5.11 -51.29
C LEU A 1020 12.00 6.15 -52.24
N THR A 1021 12.55 7.38 -52.27
CA THR A 1021 12.42 8.33 -53.39
C THR A 1021 13.68 9.21 -53.52
N VAL A 1022 14.10 9.57 -54.75
CA VAL A 1022 15.33 10.35 -55.03
C VAL A 1022 15.07 11.41 -56.10
N ILE A 1023 15.41 12.68 -55.82
CA ILE A 1023 15.80 13.67 -56.85
C ILE A 1023 16.92 14.61 -56.31
N HIS A 1024 18.14 14.43 -56.82
CA HIS A 1024 19.28 15.38 -56.93
C HIS A 1024 19.97 16.01 -55.69
N MET A 1025 21.16 16.54 -56.00
CA MET A 1025 22.41 16.62 -55.23
C MET A 1025 22.51 17.89 -54.36
N HIS A 1026 21.65 18.03 -53.35
CA HIS A 1026 21.87 18.95 -52.22
C HIS A 1026 21.19 18.40 -50.97
N LEU A 1027 21.95 17.84 -50.02
CA LEU A 1027 21.38 17.29 -48.77
C LEU A 1027 20.73 18.41 -47.94
N ARG A 1028 19.42 18.56 -48.01
CA ARG A 1028 18.67 19.51 -47.17
C ARG A 1028 17.41 18.94 -46.54
N ASN A 1029 16.93 17.79 -47.00
CA ASN A 1029 15.64 17.23 -46.61
C ASN A 1029 15.46 15.81 -47.18
N CYS A 1030 14.37 15.15 -46.80
CA CYS A 1030 13.98 13.83 -47.29
C CYS A 1030 13.53 13.76 -48.75
N THR A 1031 13.57 14.88 -49.48
CA THR A 1031 13.38 14.87 -50.94
C THR A 1031 14.70 14.68 -51.71
N SER A 1032 15.85 14.90 -51.05
CA SER A 1032 17.20 14.90 -51.65
C SER A 1032 18.14 13.81 -51.10
N SER A 1033 17.68 13.01 -50.13
CA SER A 1033 18.42 11.94 -49.46
C SER A 1033 17.47 10.83 -49.03
N TRP A 1034 17.97 9.60 -48.86
CA TRP A 1034 17.14 8.53 -48.28
C TRP A 1034 16.98 8.75 -46.79
N CYS A 1035 15.73 8.71 -46.35
CA CYS A 1035 15.36 8.92 -44.97
C CYS A 1035 14.97 7.63 -44.28
N VAL A 1036 15.35 7.55 -43.01
CA VAL A 1036 14.76 6.63 -42.06
C VAL A 1036 13.51 7.29 -41.52
N GLU A 1037 12.39 6.61 -41.66
CA GLU A 1037 11.11 7.04 -41.10
C GLU A 1037 10.97 6.41 -39.71
N VAL A 1038 10.79 7.28 -38.71
CA VAL A 1038 10.46 6.87 -37.34
C VAL A 1038 9.00 7.21 -37.14
N VAL A 1039 8.17 6.18 -37.02
CA VAL A 1039 6.73 6.33 -36.77
C VAL A 1039 6.48 6.02 -35.30
N CYS A 1040 6.00 7.00 -34.55
CA CYS A 1040 5.65 6.83 -33.14
C CYS A 1040 4.14 6.97 -32.97
N HIS A 1041 3.51 5.89 -32.50
CA HIS A 1041 2.08 5.87 -32.22
C HIS A 1041 1.81 6.34 -30.79
N ILE A 1042 1.17 7.50 -30.66
CA ILE A 1042 0.69 8.07 -29.40
C ILE A 1042 -0.77 7.61 -29.23
N GLN A 1043 -1.00 6.67 -28.30
CA GLN A 1043 -2.32 6.09 -28.06
C GLN A 1043 -3.34 7.16 -27.65
N GLN A 1044 -2.98 8.03 -26.69
CA GLN A 1044 -3.85 9.08 -26.19
C GLN A 1044 -3.03 10.26 -25.65
N LEU A 1045 -3.48 11.49 -25.96
CA LEU A 1045 -2.92 12.74 -25.47
C LEU A 1045 -4.04 13.62 -24.87
N LEU A 1046 -4.05 13.75 -23.53
CA LEU A 1046 -5.05 14.54 -22.81
C LEU A 1046 -4.81 16.05 -22.96
N ASN A 1047 -5.81 16.86 -22.62
CA ASN A 1047 -5.71 18.32 -22.61
C ASN A 1047 -4.59 18.78 -21.66
N GLY A 1048 -3.70 19.66 -22.15
CA GLY A 1048 -2.57 20.20 -21.41
C GLY A 1048 -1.43 19.20 -21.19
N GLN A 1049 -1.58 17.96 -21.65
CA GLN A 1049 -0.53 16.95 -21.59
C GLN A 1049 0.45 17.12 -22.75
N THR A 1050 1.70 16.76 -22.48
CA THR A 1050 2.79 16.79 -23.44
C THR A 1050 3.37 15.38 -23.58
N ALA A 1051 3.43 14.86 -24.81
CA ALA A 1051 4.17 13.66 -25.14
C ALA A 1051 5.60 14.04 -25.53
N LEU A 1052 6.59 13.44 -24.83
CA LEU A 1052 8.01 13.66 -25.08
C LEU A 1052 8.63 12.42 -25.73
N ILE A 1053 9.17 12.58 -26.93
CA ILE A 1053 9.80 11.53 -27.72
C ILE A 1053 11.27 11.91 -27.93
N ARG A 1054 12.19 11.06 -27.47
CA ARG A 1054 13.64 11.27 -27.63
C ARG A 1054 14.17 10.30 -28.68
N ILE A 1055 14.64 10.85 -29.79
CA ILE A 1055 15.25 10.07 -30.88
C ILE A 1055 16.77 10.26 -30.82
N THR A 1056 17.50 9.17 -30.67
CA THR A 1056 18.97 9.14 -30.62
C THR A 1056 19.52 8.79 -32.00
N ARG A 1057 20.44 9.63 -32.50
CA ARG A 1057 21.09 9.51 -33.81
C ARG A 1057 22.60 9.51 -33.64
N ARG A 1058 23.30 8.74 -34.46
CA ARG A 1058 24.76 8.71 -34.54
C ARG A 1058 25.22 9.26 -35.88
N ILE A 1059 26.19 10.17 -35.85
CA ILE A 1059 26.81 10.75 -37.06
C ILE A 1059 27.92 9.83 -37.55
N HIS A 1060 28.09 9.67 -38.86
CA HIS A 1060 29.23 8.95 -39.45
C HIS A 1060 30.24 9.91 -40.04
N ASP A 1061 31.36 10.12 -39.34
CA ASP A 1061 32.45 11.02 -39.73
C ASP A 1061 33.00 10.74 -41.12
N ASN A 1062 33.04 9.46 -41.53
CA ASN A 1062 33.57 9.02 -42.82
C ASN A 1062 32.92 9.72 -44.02
N PHE A 1063 31.61 9.97 -43.94
CA PHE A 1063 30.88 10.69 -44.99
C PHE A 1063 31.30 12.17 -45.04
N PHE A 1064 31.26 12.87 -43.91
CA PHE A 1064 31.55 14.31 -43.84
C PHE A 1064 33.03 14.66 -44.08
N ARG A 1065 33.96 13.71 -43.91
CA ARG A 1065 35.36 13.90 -44.34
C ARG A 1065 35.50 14.09 -45.85
N GLN A 1066 34.60 13.47 -46.63
CA GLN A 1066 34.65 13.42 -48.10
C GLN A 1066 33.76 14.45 -48.80
N VAL A 1067 32.78 15.06 -48.10
CA VAL A 1067 31.77 15.95 -48.69
C VAL A 1067 32.04 17.42 -48.32
N THR A 1068 31.69 18.36 -49.22
CA THR A 1068 32.07 19.79 -49.14
C THR A 1068 30.92 20.76 -48.79
N SER A 1069 29.76 20.33 -48.30
CA SER A 1069 28.65 21.26 -48.01
C SER A 1069 27.70 20.89 -46.85
N HIS A 1070 27.08 21.93 -46.27
CA HIS A 1070 26.31 21.99 -45.00
C HIS A 1070 24.84 21.59 -45.17
N THR A 1071 24.23 20.96 -44.15
CA THR A 1071 22.87 20.39 -44.25
C THR A 1071 21.99 20.75 -43.03
N GLY A 1072 20.71 21.06 -43.26
CA GLY A 1072 19.66 21.20 -42.23
C GLY A 1072 18.58 20.13 -42.46
N THR A 1073 17.68 19.89 -41.49
CA THR A 1073 16.63 18.86 -41.59
C THR A 1073 15.23 19.42 -41.28
N GLN A 1074 14.20 18.90 -41.96
CA GLN A 1074 12.78 19.29 -41.86
C GLN A 1074 11.92 18.02 -41.80
N ALA A 1075 10.91 17.96 -40.92
CA ALA A 1075 9.97 16.84 -40.80
C ALA A 1075 8.51 17.27 -41.10
N ASN A 1076 7.73 16.38 -41.71
CA ASN A 1076 6.33 16.56 -42.13
C ASN A 1076 5.43 15.41 -41.64
N GLY A 1077 4.23 15.77 -41.13
CA GLY A 1077 2.96 15.06 -41.37
C GLY A 1077 2.43 14.08 -40.32
N TYR A 1078 1.13 14.16 -40.02
CA TYR A 1078 0.33 13.26 -39.17
C TYR A 1078 -0.97 12.88 -39.91
N ARG A 1079 -1.56 11.70 -39.64
CA ARG A 1079 -2.87 11.30 -40.19
C ARG A 1079 -3.78 10.79 -39.07
N GLY A 1080 -5.02 11.29 -39.01
CA GLY A 1080 -6.05 10.82 -38.08
C GLY A 1080 -7.43 10.83 -38.76
N GLN A 1081 -8.24 9.81 -38.51
CA GLN A 1081 -9.50 9.55 -39.25
C GLN A 1081 -10.71 10.42 -38.85
N MET A 1082 -10.61 11.22 -37.77
CA MET A 1082 -11.74 11.99 -37.22
C MET A 1082 -11.49 13.49 -37.06
N TYR A 1083 -10.30 13.94 -37.46
CA TYR A 1083 -9.79 15.30 -37.24
C TYR A 1083 -9.27 15.88 -38.56
N LEU A 1084 -9.55 17.16 -38.83
CA LEU A 1084 -8.88 17.86 -39.92
C LEU A 1084 -7.51 18.33 -39.41
N LEU A 1085 -6.50 17.47 -39.48
CA LEU A 1085 -5.14 17.82 -39.04
C LEU A 1085 -4.43 18.63 -40.12
N GLY A 1086 -4.14 19.90 -39.81
CA GLY A 1086 -3.18 20.68 -40.59
C GLY A 1086 -1.75 20.12 -40.43
N CYS A 1087 -0.97 20.12 -41.51
CA CYS A 1087 0.43 19.67 -41.46
C CYS A 1087 1.29 20.78 -40.84
N VAL A 1088 1.79 20.57 -39.61
CA VAL A 1088 2.75 21.46 -38.97
C VAL A 1088 4.16 20.90 -39.19
N CYS A 1089 5.00 21.68 -39.87
CA CYS A 1089 6.38 21.30 -40.19
C CYS A 1089 7.34 21.95 -39.20
N VAL A 1090 8.15 21.16 -38.50
CA VAL A 1090 9.22 21.66 -37.63
C VAL A 1090 10.57 21.26 -38.23
N SER A 1091 11.53 22.19 -38.29
CA SER A 1091 12.85 21.97 -38.86
C SER A 1091 13.95 22.15 -37.82
N THR A 1092 14.79 21.13 -37.65
CA THR A 1092 16.01 21.16 -36.83
C THR A 1092 17.25 21.24 -37.71
N VAL A 1093 18.15 22.18 -37.44
CA VAL A 1093 19.40 22.36 -38.22
C VAL A 1093 20.58 21.84 -37.42
N LEU A 1094 21.38 20.95 -38.03
CA LEU A 1094 22.65 20.48 -37.47
C LEU A 1094 23.80 20.94 -38.37
N GLU A 1095 24.61 21.89 -37.91
CA GLU A 1095 25.78 22.35 -38.68
C GLU A 1095 26.97 21.43 -38.48
N VAL A 1096 27.37 20.69 -39.52
CA VAL A 1096 28.60 19.90 -39.52
C VAL A 1096 29.73 20.65 -40.23
N LEU A 1097 30.80 21.00 -39.51
CA LEU A 1097 31.96 21.72 -40.00
C LEU A 1097 33.17 20.80 -40.19
N LYS A 1098 34.07 21.15 -41.11
CA LYS A 1098 35.34 20.45 -41.31
C LYS A 1098 36.47 21.27 -40.71
N GLY A 1099 37.16 20.72 -39.70
CA GLY A 1099 38.25 21.42 -39.04
C GLY A 1099 39.46 21.62 -39.95
N ARG A 1100 39.96 22.86 -40.03
CA ARG A 1100 41.20 23.21 -40.74
C ARG A 1100 42.38 23.18 -39.75
N SER A 1101 43.39 22.39 -40.04
CA SER A 1101 44.66 22.43 -39.31
C SER A 1101 45.39 23.75 -39.58
N ILE A 1102 45.63 24.55 -38.54
CA ILE A 1102 46.49 25.74 -38.62
C ILE A 1102 47.91 25.30 -38.21
N PRO A 1103 48.91 25.27 -39.11
CA PRO A 1103 50.28 24.94 -38.71
C PRO A 1103 50.91 26.13 -38.00
N ILE A 1104 51.30 25.95 -36.73
CA ILE A 1104 52.07 26.96 -35.97
C ILE A 1104 53.51 26.96 -36.51
N SER A 1105 53.99 28.13 -36.96
CA SER A 1105 55.32 28.31 -37.55
C SER A 1105 56.44 28.03 -36.53
N LEU A 1106 57.39 27.17 -36.90
CA LEU A 1106 58.58 26.81 -36.10
C LEU A 1106 59.37 28.03 -35.60
N TRP A 1107 59.32 29.16 -36.33
CA TRP A 1107 59.98 30.41 -35.97
C TRP A 1107 59.41 31.08 -34.71
N ILE A 1108 58.12 30.87 -34.40
CA ILE A 1108 57.47 31.40 -33.19
C ILE A 1108 57.93 30.63 -31.94
N LEU A 1109 58.15 29.31 -32.10
CA LEU A 1109 58.70 28.45 -31.06
C LEU A 1109 60.18 28.78 -30.77
N ILE A 1110 61.00 28.94 -31.81
CA ILE A 1110 62.42 29.32 -31.66
C ILE A 1110 62.55 30.73 -31.05
N GLY A 1111 61.74 31.69 -31.51
CA GLY A 1111 61.74 33.05 -30.96
C GLY A 1111 61.35 33.10 -29.48
N SER A 1112 60.38 32.29 -29.05
CA SER A 1112 59.98 32.21 -27.64
C SER A 1112 61.05 31.60 -26.74
N ILE A 1113 61.79 30.60 -27.22
CA ILE A 1113 62.88 29.95 -26.46
C ILE A 1113 64.06 30.92 -26.28
N ILE A 1114 64.45 31.63 -27.34
CA ILE A 1114 65.55 32.62 -27.29
C ILE A 1114 65.16 33.80 -26.39
N GLY A 1115 63.93 34.29 -26.50
CA GLY A 1115 63.40 35.35 -25.64
C GLY A 1115 63.36 34.94 -24.16
N GLY A 1116 62.93 33.70 -23.87
CA GLY A 1116 62.91 33.16 -22.51
C GLY A 1116 64.30 33.02 -21.88
N LEU A 1117 65.29 32.54 -22.64
CA LEU A 1117 66.67 32.41 -22.15
C LEU A 1117 67.35 33.77 -21.89
N LEU A 1118 67.08 34.78 -22.74
CA LEU A 1118 67.59 36.13 -22.52
C LEU A 1118 66.97 36.80 -21.27
N LEU A 1119 65.67 36.59 -21.03
CA LEU A 1119 65.00 37.08 -19.83
C LEU A 1119 65.57 36.41 -18.56
N LEU A 1120 65.82 35.10 -18.61
CA LEU A 1120 66.40 34.35 -17.50
C LEU A 1120 67.81 34.84 -17.16
N ALA A 1121 68.67 35.05 -18.17
CA ALA A 1121 70.02 35.57 -17.97
C ALA A 1121 70.02 36.97 -17.34
N LEU A 1122 69.07 37.83 -17.73
CA LEU A 1122 68.90 39.17 -17.18
C LEU A 1122 68.43 39.13 -15.72
N LEU A 1123 67.50 38.22 -15.38
CA LEU A 1123 67.06 38.00 -14.00
C LEU A 1123 68.19 37.47 -13.10
N VAL A 1124 69.01 36.53 -13.59
CA VAL A 1124 70.19 36.01 -12.86
C VAL A 1124 71.21 37.12 -12.61
N PHE A 1125 71.45 37.99 -13.59
CA PHE A 1125 72.36 39.13 -13.43
C PHE A 1125 71.86 40.16 -12.41
N ILE A 1126 70.55 40.44 -12.39
CA ILE A 1126 69.92 41.32 -11.39
C ILE A 1126 70.01 40.71 -9.99
N LEU A 1127 69.71 39.41 -9.83
CA LEU A 1127 69.81 38.70 -8.55
C LEU A 1127 71.26 38.66 -8.02
N TRP A 1128 72.24 38.43 -8.89
CA TRP A 1128 73.66 38.45 -8.50
C TRP A 1128 74.11 39.83 -8.01
N LYS A 1129 73.63 40.92 -8.64
CA LYS A 1129 73.99 42.29 -8.25
C LYS A 1129 73.34 42.70 -6.92
N VAL A 1130 72.13 42.23 -6.62
CA VAL A 1130 71.40 42.51 -5.37
C VAL A 1130 71.96 41.70 -4.18
N LEU A 1131 72.42 40.46 -4.39
CA LEU A 1131 73.06 39.66 -3.33
C LEU A 1131 74.45 40.18 -2.94
N ASN A 1132 75.18 40.82 -3.85
CA ASN A 1132 76.54 41.32 -3.56
C ASN A 1132 76.55 42.70 -2.88
N THR A 1133 75.44 43.45 -2.92
CA THR A 1133 75.32 44.74 -2.21
C THR A 1133 74.88 44.59 -0.76
N THR A 1134 74.13 43.54 -0.42
CA THR A 1134 73.70 43.24 0.95
C THR A 1134 74.86 42.74 1.84
N HIS A 1135 75.93 42.18 1.26
CA HIS A 1135 77.06 41.67 2.04
C HIS A 1135 78.07 42.74 2.51
N LYS A 1136 77.91 44.02 2.13
CA LYS A 1136 78.87 45.10 2.44
C LYS A 1136 78.38 46.14 3.46
N GLN A 1137 77.16 46.04 3.99
CA GLN A 1137 76.60 47.06 4.90
C GLN A 1137 76.45 46.66 6.38
N ASP A 1138 76.51 45.37 6.75
CA ASP A 1138 76.39 44.92 8.16
C ASP A 1138 77.70 44.48 8.83
N LYS A 1139 78.86 44.91 8.30
CA LYS A 1139 80.11 44.98 9.08
C LYS A 1139 80.29 46.39 9.63
N LYS A 1140 79.46 46.77 10.61
CA LYS A 1140 79.69 47.88 11.57
C LYS A 1140 78.47 48.04 12.49
N GLU A 1141 78.31 47.11 13.43
CA GLU A 1141 77.88 47.35 14.83
C GLU A 1141 77.92 45.99 15.55
N GLY A 1142 78.95 45.78 16.38
CA GLY A 1142 79.19 44.58 17.18
C GLY A 1142 80.21 43.61 16.60
#